data_AF-A0A415YIA9-F1
#
_entry.id   AF-A0A415YIA9-F1
#
_cell.length_a   1.000
_cell.length_b   1.000
_cell.length_c   1.000
_cell.angle_alpha   90.00
_cell.angle_beta   90.00
_cell.angle_gamma   90.00
#
_symmetry.space_group_name_H-M   'P 1'
#
loop_
_entity.id
_entity.type
_entity.pdbx_description
1 polymer ?
#
loop_
_entity_poly.entity_id
_entity_poly.type
_entity_poly.pdbx_seq_one_letter_code
_entity_poly.pdbx_strand_id
1 'polypeptide(L)'
;MKNKKHIVTGILAHVDAGKTTLSEAILYTAGNLRKIGRVDNGDAFLDTYELERSRGITIFSKQAEVSMNEMDLTLLDTPGHVDFSAEMERTLQVLDYAVLVISGADGVQGHTLTLWSLLERYKIPTFLFINKMDQDGTQKDQLLKELQERLSSGCINFGEKGSDEFYEMIAMEDEALLDHYLESGEITESKIREMITERKIFPCFFGSALKLQGVNEFLSNLAFYTEEREYPEEFGARIFKITRDENGNRLTHLKVTGGDLKVKTVITESDEKVNQIRIYSGEKYETVNELQAGRICAVTGLSDTIPGQCLGAEQGGYEPVLEPVLTYQMILPEQTSASVILPKLRQLEEEEPELHIIWNEELQEIQVQIMGEVQLEILKSLIKERFDVDVEFGQGNIVYKETIADVVEGVGHFEPLRHYAEVHLLMEPLERGSGVVIDTQCSEDVLDKNWQRLIITHLLEREQRGVLTGAPITDIKITLAAGRAHQKHTEGGDFRQATYRAVRQGLRMAQSVLLEPYYKFRLEVPQQMIGRAMTDIEKMQGTFDTPDTAGEMSVLQGIAPVSTMQGYQKEVLAYSKGMGRLFTTLNGYDICHNEEEIIEASGYDPDRDLENPCGSVFCSHGAGYNVAWNEVPEHMHLESVLAKEIEEEEFDELTQRRAYIEEESIDTEEIDRILEQTFYANQHNKSKWKKKKTARLVQDYHTSAEKSSVKRDMSKKYLLVDGYNIIYAWDDLKELLDTNVDAARGKLLDEMSNYQGMKGMELIVVFDAYRVKGHETEITDYMNIHVVYTKEAETADQYIEKFAHSHGRKYDVTVATSDGLEQIIIRGQGCRLLSARELKRDYEEAKAQIRTEYLENQKNEKTYMMDGISLEKEQPEKEN
;
A
#
# COMPACT_ATOMS: atom_id res chain seq x y z
N MET A 1 24.66 -38.35 -33.58
CA MET A 1 23.41 -37.77 -34.13
C MET A 1 23.60 -36.25 -34.22
N LYS A 2 22.76 -35.50 -34.95
CA LYS A 2 22.53 -34.10 -34.54
C LYS A 2 21.87 -34.15 -33.15
N ASN A 3 22.15 -33.21 -32.25
CA ASN A 3 21.22 -32.97 -31.16
C ASN A 3 19.90 -32.48 -31.77
N LYS A 4 18.77 -32.88 -31.17
CA LYS A 4 17.53 -32.14 -31.36
C LYS A 4 17.61 -30.92 -30.46
N LYS A 5 17.01 -29.81 -30.90
CA LYS A 5 16.78 -28.66 -30.03
C LYS A 5 15.67 -28.95 -29.02
N HIS A 6 15.85 -28.50 -27.80
CA HIS A 6 14.82 -28.44 -26.77
C HIS A 6 14.20 -27.05 -26.74
N ILE A 7 12.87 -26.99 -26.85
CA ILE A 7 12.12 -25.72 -26.89
C ILE A 7 10.92 -25.82 -25.93
N VAL A 8 10.78 -24.86 -25.02
CA VAL A 8 9.55 -24.67 -24.22
C VAL A 8 8.62 -23.71 -24.95
N THR A 9 7.39 -24.14 -25.22
CA THR A 9 6.38 -23.30 -25.88
C THR A 9 5.06 -23.30 -25.13
N GLY A 10 4.56 -22.10 -24.83
CA GLY A 10 3.26 -21.90 -24.20
C GLY A 10 2.19 -21.69 -25.25
N ILE A 11 1.03 -22.36 -25.11
CA ILE A 11 -0.17 -22.01 -25.87
C ILE A 11 -1.03 -21.11 -25.00
N LEU A 12 -1.35 -19.92 -25.52
CA LEU A 12 -2.09 -18.83 -24.88
C LEU A 12 -3.30 -18.48 -25.72
N ALA A 13 -4.44 -18.17 -25.11
CA ALA A 13 -5.62 -17.74 -25.83
C ALA A 13 -6.64 -17.08 -24.90
N HIS A 14 -7.60 -16.34 -25.47
CA HIS A 14 -8.83 -16.02 -24.76
C HIS A 14 -9.75 -17.24 -24.67
N VAL A 15 -10.73 -17.16 -23.76
CA VAL A 15 -11.80 -18.16 -23.57
C VAL A 15 -12.43 -18.55 -24.91
N ASP A 16 -12.77 -19.83 -25.07
CA ASP A 16 -13.36 -20.43 -26.28
C ASP A 16 -12.59 -20.31 -27.60
N ALA A 17 -11.37 -19.75 -27.63
CA ALA A 17 -10.54 -19.69 -28.85
C ALA A 17 -10.10 -21.08 -29.39
N GLY A 18 -10.37 -22.16 -28.64
CA GLY A 18 -9.98 -23.53 -29.00
C GLY A 18 -8.51 -23.85 -28.70
N LYS A 19 -7.96 -23.20 -27.66
CA LYS A 19 -6.61 -23.42 -27.10
C LYS A 19 -6.30 -24.92 -26.92
N THR A 20 -7.03 -25.59 -26.02
CA THR A 20 -6.86 -27.01 -25.72
C THR A 20 -7.11 -27.89 -26.96
N THR A 21 -7.99 -27.47 -27.86
CA THR A 21 -8.23 -28.14 -29.16
C THR A 21 -7.00 -28.09 -30.08
N LEU A 22 -6.21 -27.01 -30.04
CA LEU A 22 -4.92 -26.94 -30.72
C LEU A 22 -3.88 -27.82 -30.02
N SER A 23 -3.83 -27.81 -28.69
CA SER A 23 -2.94 -28.66 -27.88
C SER A 23 -3.18 -30.16 -28.15
N GLU A 24 -4.46 -30.59 -28.16
CA GLU A 24 -4.95 -31.89 -28.65
C GLU A 24 -4.47 -32.22 -30.06
N ALA A 25 -4.73 -31.31 -31.01
CA ALA A 25 -4.40 -31.51 -32.42
C ALA A 25 -2.89 -31.67 -32.65
N ILE A 26 -2.06 -30.93 -31.89
CA ILE A 26 -0.60 -31.04 -31.92
C ILE A 26 -0.14 -32.40 -31.37
N LEU A 27 -0.64 -32.79 -30.19
CA LEU A 27 -0.31 -34.06 -29.55
C LEU A 27 -0.74 -35.28 -30.38
N TYR A 28 -1.87 -35.20 -31.09
CA TYR A 28 -2.27 -36.22 -32.05
C TYR A 28 -1.40 -36.23 -33.32
N THR A 29 -1.12 -35.05 -33.89
CA THR A 29 -0.35 -34.93 -35.15
C THR A 29 1.10 -35.41 -34.99
N ALA A 30 1.71 -35.19 -33.83
CA ALA A 30 3.04 -35.73 -33.49
C ALA A 30 3.03 -37.24 -33.17
N GLY A 31 1.86 -37.86 -33.02
CA GLY A 31 1.71 -39.30 -32.70
C GLY A 31 1.77 -39.66 -31.22
N ASN A 32 1.85 -38.68 -30.32
CA ASN A 32 1.78 -38.89 -28.87
C ASN A 32 0.40 -39.46 -28.45
N LEU A 33 -0.69 -38.96 -29.05
CA LEU A 33 -2.05 -39.44 -28.80
C LEU A 33 -2.55 -40.40 -29.89
N ARG A 34 -3.26 -41.46 -29.47
CA ARG A 34 -3.86 -42.46 -30.38
C ARG A 34 -5.25 -42.07 -30.90
N LYS A 35 -5.87 -41.06 -30.30
CA LYS A 35 -7.16 -40.45 -30.61
C LYS A 35 -7.13 -38.99 -30.17
N ILE A 36 -7.93 -38.15 -30.83
CA ILE A 36 -8.24 -36.79 -30.38
C ILE A 36 -9.44 -36.88 -29.43
N GLY A 37 -9.35 -36.23 -28.28
CA GLY A 37 -10.46 -35.91 -27.39
C GLY A 37 -11.08 -34.54 -27.71
N ARG A 38 -12.14 -34.16 -27.01
CA ARG A 38 -12.76 -32.84 -27.14
C ARG A 38 -13.16 -32.25 -25.80
N VAL A 39 -13.01 -30.94 -25.72
CA VAL A 39 -13.53 -30.10 -24.63
C VAL A 39 -15.05 -30.27 -24.52
N ASP A 40 -15.80 -30.12 -25.63
CA ASP A 40 -17.27 -30.29 -25.69
C ASP A 40 -17.80 -31.65 -25.21
N ASN A 41 -16.94 -32.68 -25.22
CA ASN A 41 -17.28 -34.04 -24.80
C ASN A 41 -16.82 -34.35 -23.36
N GLY A 42 -16.00 -33.50 -22.75
CA GLY A 42 -15.28 -33.78 -21.51
C GLY A 42 -14.20 -34.88 -21.63
N ASP A 43 -13.73 -35.21 -22.85
CA ASP A 43 -12.76 -36.30 -23.10
C ASP A 43 -11.37 -35.84 -23.61
N ALA A 44 -11.06 -34.55 -23.47
CA ALA A 44 -9.73 -34.01 -23.70
C ALA A 44 -8.67 -34.60 -22.73
N PHE A 45 -7.46 -34.81 -23.23
CA PHE A 45 -6.34 -35.40 -22.51
C PHE A 45 -5.68 -34.44 -21.50
N LEU A 46 -5.71 -33.13 -21.80
CA LEU A 46 -5.13 -32.10 -20.93
C LEU A 46 -6.10 -31.58 -19.88
N ASP A 47 -7.41 -31.51 -20.17
CA ASP A 47 -8.42 -31.16 -19.17
C ASP A 47 -8.72 -32.41 -18.32
N THR A 48 -8.10 -32.46 -17.14
CA THR A 48 -8.12 -33.64 -16.24
C THR A 48 -9.00 -33.43 -15.02
N TYR A 49 -9.19 -32.17 -14.63
CA TYR A 49 -10.00 -31.77 -13.48
C TYR A 49 -11.48 -31.76 -13.83
N GLU A 50 -12.37 -32.10 -12.89
CA GLU A 50 -13.80 -32.22 -13.17
C GLU A 50 -14.44 -30.87 -13.52
N LEU A 51 -13.97 -29.76 -12.93
CA LEU A 51 -14.39 -28.41 -13.30
C LEU A 51 -13.88 -27.97 -14.68
N GLU A 52 -12.69 -28.41 -15.12
CA GLU A 52 -12.20 -28.12 -16.47
C GLU A 52 -13.11 -28.78 -17.52
N ARG A 53 -13.42 -30.07 -17.30
CA ARG A 53 -14.28 -30.86 -18.20
C ARG A 53 -15.74 -30.41 -18.23
N SER A 54 -16.27 -29.90 -17.11
CA SER A 54 -17.67 -29.48 -17.01
C SER A 54 -17.92 -28.04 -17.44
N ARG A 55 -16.92 -27.14 -17.33
CA ARG A 55 -16.98 -25.77 -17.85
C ARG A 55 -16.35 -25.56 -19.23
N GLY A 56 -15.54 -26.52 -19.70
CA GLY A 56 -14.85 -26.43 -20.99
C GLY A 56 -13.66 -25.46 -21.01
N ILE A 57 -13.06 -25.18 -19.84
CA ILE A 57 -11.94 -24.24 -19.67
C ILE A 57 -10.74 -24.94 -19.03
N THR A 58 -9.53 -24.67 -19.50
CA THR A 58 -8.32 -25.09 -18.79
C THR A 58 -8.11 -24.16 -17.60
N ILE A 59 -8.02 -24.75 -16.40
CA ILE A 59 -7.89 -24.03 -15.13
C ILE A 59 -6.43 -24.01 -14.70
N PHE A 60 -5.70 -25.12 -14.90
CA PHE A 60 -4.31 -25.25 -14.45
C PHE A 60 -3.32 -25.41 -15.62
N SER A 61 -2.19 -24.70 -15.58
CA SER A 61 -1.06 -24.91 -16.51
C SER A 61 -0.54 -26.35 -16.45
N LYS A 62 -0.41 -27.01 -17.62
CA LYS A 62 0.01 -28.42 -17.76
C LYS A 62 1.07 -28.64 -18.83
N GLN A 63 1.98 -29.58 -18.54
CA GLN A 63 3.11 -29.95 -19.40
C GLN A 63 2.77 -31.18 -20.27
N ALA A 64 3.15 -31.14 -21.55
CA ALA A 64 3.22 -32.31 -22.42
C ALA A 64 4.49 -32.32 -23.29
N GLU A 65 5.28 -33.38 -23.21
CA GLU A 65 6.51 -33.55 -24.01
C GLU A 65 6.18 -34.12 -25.40
N VAL A 66 6.54 -33.41 -26.47
CA VAL A 66 6.24 -33.74 -27.87
C VAL A 66 7.54 -33.93 -28.67
N SER A 67 7.77 -35.13 -29.20
CA SER A 67 9.04 -35.48 -29.85
C SER A 67 8.92 -35.52 -31.37
N MET A 68 9.55 -34.56 -32.06
CA MET A 68 9.56 -34.43 -33.53
C MET A 68 10.93 -34.83 -34.11
N ASN A 69 11.09 -34.83 -35.43
CA ASN A 69 12.34 -35.32 -36.07
C ASN A 69 13.59 -34.51 -35.69
N GLU A 70 13.49 -33.17 -35.63
CA GLU A 70 14.63 -32.26 -35.36
C GLU A 70 14.46 -31.42 -34.08
N MET A 71 13.34 -31.57 -33.36
CA MET A 71 12.97 -30.79 -32.17
C MET A 71 12.27 -31.69 -31.15
N ASP A 72 12.58 -31.52 -29.86
CA ASP A 72 11.76 -32.00 -28.76
C ASP A 72 11.13 -30.77 -28.08
N LEU A 73 9.80 -30.75 -28.03
CA LEU A 73 8.97 -29.60 -27.66
C LEU A 73 8.29 -29.85 -26.33
N THR A 74 8.62 -29.06 -25.31
CA THR A 74 7.88 -29.01 -24.05
C THR A 74 6.70 -28.06 -24.23
N LEU A 75 5.49 -28.60 -24.36
CA LEU A 75 4.28 -27.82 -24.52
C LEU A 75 3.70 -27.47 -23.14
N LEU A 76 3.51 -26.18 -22.86
CA LEU A 76 2.77 -25.70 -21.69
C LEU A 76 1.40 -25.16 -22.13
N ASP A 77 0.34 -25.87 -21.77
CA ASP A 77 -1.03 -25.45 -22.06
C ASP A 77 -1.53 -24.55 -20.92
N THR A 78 -1.52 -23.23 -21.13
CA THR A 78 -1.78 -22.23 -20.08
C THR A 78 -3.28 -21.98 -19.85
N PRO A 79 -3.71 -21.42 -18.71
CA PRO A 79 -5.08 -20.94 -18.53
C PRO A 79 -5.42 -19.79 -19.48
N GLY A 80 -6.65 -19.78 -20.04
CA GLY A 80 -7.12 -18.78 -21.01
C GLY A 80 -8.27 -17.90 -20.52
N HIS A 81 -8.53 -17.89 -19.21
CA HIS A 81 -9.58 -17.13 -18.56
C HIS A 81 -8.97 -16.02 -17.69
N VAL A 82 -9.60 -14.85 -17.63
CA VAL A 82 -9.09 -13.68 -16.90
C VAL A 82 -8.73 -13.99 -15.44
N ASP A 83 -9.58 -14.75 -14.75
CA ASP A 83 -9.38 -15.20 -13.36
C ASP A 83 -8.06 -15.97 -13.09
N PHE A 84 -7.42 -16.55 -14.11
CA PHE A 84 -6.17 -17.32 -13.99
C PHE A 84 -4.98 -16.64 -14.67
N SER A 85 -5.09 -15.33 -14.96
CA SER A 85 -4.03 -14.58 -15.66
C SER A 85 -2.72 -14.54 -14.87
N ALA A 86 -2.75 -14.70 -13.54
CA ALA A 86 -1.54 -14.78 -12.71
C ALA A 86 -0.79 -16.11 -12.86
N GLU A 87 -1.46 -17.28 -12.82
CA GLU A 87 -0.79 -18.57 -13.09
C GLU A 87 -0.21 -18.58 -14.52
N MET A 88 -0.95 -18.03 -15.47
CA MET A 88 -0.48 -17.81 -16.84
C MET A 88 0.77 -16.90 -16.86
N GLU A 89 0.77 -15.76 -16.18
CA GLU A 89 1.92 -14.83 -16.07
C GLU A 89 3.15 -15.49 -15.45
N ARG A 90 2.99 -16.29 -14.38
CA ARG A 90 4.09 -17.12 -13.84
C ARG A 90 4.61 -18.13 -14.88
N THR A 91 3.71 -18.72 -15.67
CA THR A 91 4.04 -19.69 -16.72
C THR A 91 4.76 -19.04 -17.92
N LEU A 92 4.48 -17.77 -18.24
CA LEU A 92 5.17 -17.04 -19.32
C LEU A 92 6.69 -16.99 -19.09
N GLN A 93 7.14 -16.84 -17.84
CA GLN A 93 8.55 -16.64 -17.50
C GLN A 93 9.47 -17.82 -17.83
N VAL A 94 8.92 -19.02 -18.09
CA VAL A 94 9.68 -20.21 -18.46
C VAL A 94 9.58 -20.57 -19.95
N LEU A 95 8.86 -19.78 -20.76
CA LEU A 95 8.75 -20.01 -22.19
C LEU A 95 10.01 -19.58 -22.94
N ASP A 96 10.32 -20.29 -24.03
CA ASP A 96 11.22 -19.79 -25.08
C ASP A 96 10.41 -19.14 -26.21
N TYR A 97 9.21 -19.66 -26.49
CA TYR A 97 8.29 -19.17 -27.50
C TYR A 97 6.83 -19.23 -27.02
N ALA A 98 5.97 -18.42 -27.63
CA ALA A 98 4.53 -18.41 -27.41
C ALA A 98 3.75 -18.72 -28.69
N VAL A 99 2.59 -19.36 -28.53
CA VAL A 99 1.59 -19.55 -29.58
C VAL A 99 0.30 -18.88 -29.11
N LEU A 100 0.03 -17.69 -29.63
CA LEU A 100 -1.19 -16.95 -29.33
C LEU A 100 -2.30 -17.40 -30.29
N VAL A 101 -3.31 -18.07 -29.75
CA VAL A 101 -4.46 -18.61 -30.49
C VAL A 101 -5.58 -17.58 -30.49
N ILE A 102 -6.04 -17.23 -31.69
CA ILE A 102 -7.09 -16.24 -31.92
C ILE A 102 -8.21 -16.94 -32.69
N SER A 103 -9.47 -16.66 -32.35
CA SER A 103 -10.61 -17.20 -33.06
C SER A 103 -10.91 -16.34 -34.30
N GLY A 104 -10.91 -16.94 -35.48
CA GLY A 104 -11.22 -16.24 -36.74
C GLY A 104 -12.67 -15.77 -36.85
N ALA A 105 -13.56 -16.22 -35.98
CA ALA A 105 -14.93 -15.71 -35.87
C ALA A 105 -15.07 -14.53 -34.89
N ASP A 106 -14.21 -14.47 -33.88
CA ASP A 106 -14.32 -13.51 -32.76
C ASP A 106 -13.32 -12.34 -32.87
N GLY A 107 -12.25 -12.47 -33.67
CA GLY A 107 -11.27 -11.41 -33.93
C GLY A 107 -10.35 -11.09 -32.73
N VAL A 108 -9.83 -9.87 -32.68
CA VAL A 108 -8.92 -9.43 -31.61
C VAL A 108 -9.72 -8.88 -30.43
N GLN A 109 -9.90 -9.74 -29.41
CA GLN A 109 -10.63 -9.45 -28.17
C GLN A 109 -9.79 -8.71 -27.12
N GLY A 110 -10.44 -8.08 -26.13
CA GLY A 110 -9.76 -7.31 -25.07
C GLY A 110 -8.74 -8.11 -24.26
N HIS A 111 -9.05 -9.37 -23.92
CA HIS A 111 -8.09 -10.26 -23.27
C HIS A 111 -6.91 -10.62 -24.20
N THR A 112 -7.11 -10.74 -25.52
CA THR A 112 -6.03 -10.95 -26.49
C THR A 112 -5.01 -9.80 -26.46
N LEU A 113 -5.46 -8.56 -26.26
CA LEU A 113 -4.56 -7.40 -26.07
C LEU A 113 -3.78 -7.47 -24.75
N THR A 114 -4.41 -7.99 -23.68
CA THR A 114 -3.71 -8.26 -22.40
C THR A 114 -2.63 -9.31 -22.59
N LEU A 115 -2.95 -10.44 -23.24
CA LEU A 115 -1.97 -11.49 -23.60
C LEU A 115 -0.81 -10.93 -24.43
N TRP A 116 -1.11 -10.07 -25.40
CA TRP A 116 -0.12 -9.43 -26.28
C TRP A 116 0.86 -8.54 -25.51
N SER A 117 0.34 -7.67 -24.64
CA SER A 117 1.14 -6.77 -23.80
C SER A 117 2.02 -7.53 -22.79
N LEU A 118 1.52 -8.64 -22.23
CA LEU A 118 2.32 -9.54 -21.40
C LEU A 118 3.47 -10.18 -22.20
N LEU A 119 3.18 -10.73 -23.40
CA LEU A 119 4.18 -11.33 -24.28
C LEU A 119 5.25 -10.32 -24.74
N GLU A 120 4.88 -9.06 -24.89
CA GLU A 120 5.81 -7.95 -25.15
C GLU A 120 6.67 -7.62 -23.93
N ARG A 121 6.07 -7.44 -22.74
CA ARG A 121 6.76 -7.16 -21.47
C ARG A 121 7.80 -8.22 -21.13
N TYR A 122 7.46 -9.50 -21.31
CA TYR A 122 8.37 -10.63 -21.11
C TYR A 122 9.28 -10.93 -22.32
N LYS A 123 9.13 -10.17 -23.43
CA LYS A 123 9.91 -10.29 -24.67
C LYS A 123 9.92 -11.70 -25.27
N ILE A 124 8.77 -12.39 -25.22
CA ILE A 124 8.64 -13.78 -25.68
C ILE A 124 8.32 -13.79 -27.19
N PRO A 125 9.18 -14.39 -28.04
CA PRO A 125 8.90 -14.58 -29.47
C PRO A 125 7.57 -15.30 -29.70
N THR A 126 6.70 -14.73 -30.53
CA THR A 126 5.29 -15.15 -30.61
C THR A 126 4.88 -15.56 -32.02
N PHE A 127 4.29 -16.75 -32.13
CA PHE A 127 3.59 -17.25 -33.30
C PHE A 127 2.07 -17.06 -33.13
N LEU A 128 1.36 -16.77 -34.22
CA LEU A 128 -0.08 -16.53 -34.21
C LEU A 128 -0.81 -17.67 -34.93
N PHE A 129 -1.76 -18.32 -34.26
CA PHE A 129 -2.62 -19.34 -34.88
C PHE A 129 -4.09 -18.89 -34.86
N ILE A 130 -4.58 -18.49 -36.03
CA ILE A 130 -5.97 -18.10 -36.25
C ILE A 130 -6.79 -19.37 -36.47
N ASN A 131 -7.49 -19.79 -35.41
CA ASN A 131 -8.30 -21.00 -35.32
C ASN A 131 -9.76 -20.74 -35.76
N LYS A 132 -10.58 -21.80 -35.79
CA LYS A 132 -12.01 -21.76 -36.20
C LYS A 132 -12.25 -21.18 -37.61
N MET A 133 -11.26 -21.17 -38.51
CA MET A 133 -11.38 -20.71 -39.92
C MET A 133 -12.28 -21.59 -40.80
N ASP A 134 -13.11 -22.42 -40.17
CA ASP A 134 -14.07 -23.33 -40.76
C ASP A 134 -15.53 -22.99 -40.37
N GLN A 135 -15.73 -21.85 -39.70
CA GLN A 135 -17.03 -21.26 -39.39
C GLN A 135 -17.45 -20.23 -40.46
N ASP A 136 -18.76 -20.00 -40.60
CA ASP A 136 -19.29 -19.05 -41.59
C ASP A 136 -18.93 -17.60 -41.22
N GLY A 137 -18.37 -16.86 -42.20
CA GLY A 137 -18.04 -15.42 -42.07
C GLY A 137 -16.55 -15.11 -41.88
N THR A 138 -15.71 -16.08 -41.55
CA THR A 138 -14.27 -15.84 -41.33
C THR A 138 -13.54 -15.51 -42.65
N GLN A 139 -13.03 -14.29 -42.80
CA GLN A 139 -12.29 -13.83 -43.99
C GLN A 139 -10.82 -13.55 -43.64
N LYS A 140 -9.89 -14.32 -44.23
CA LYS A 140 -8.44 -14.24 -43.94
C LYS A 140 -7.90 -12.82 -44.06
N ASP A 141 -8.12 -12.18 -45.19
CA ASP A 141 -7.51 -10.88 -45.55
C ASP A 141 -8.02 -9.74 -44.66
N GLN A 142 -9.24 -9.87 -44.13
CA GLN A 142 -9.83 -8.94 -43.16
C GLN A 142 -9.26 -9.17 -41.76
N LEU A 143 -9.14 -10.43 -41.34
CA LEU A 143 -8.54 -10.80 -40.05
C LEU A 143 -7.04 -10.44 -39.99
N LEU A 144 -6.29 -10.64 -41.08
CA LEU A 144 -4.88 -10.26 -41.16
C LEU A 144 -4.71 -8.74 -40.95
N LYS A 145 -5.59 -7.92 -41.54
CA LYS A 145 -5.61 -6.47 -41.31
C LYS A 145 -5.99 -6.09 -39.89
N GLU A 146 -6.97 -6.76 -39.28
CA GLU A 146 -7.31 -6.53 -37.87
C GLU A 146 -6.12 -6.85 -36.93
N LEU A 147 -5.35 -7.90 -37.22
CA LEU A 147 -4.11 -8.24 -36.49
C LEU A 147 -3.03 -7.17 -36.70
N GLN A 148 -2.87 -6.67 -37.93
CA GLN A 148 -1.92 -5.61 -38.26
C GLN A 148 -2.27 -4.26 -37.60
N GLU A 149 -3.55 -3.90 -37.59
CA GLU A 149 -4.06 -2.66 -37.00
C GLU A 149 -4.07 -2.68 -35.45
N ARG A 150 -4.19 -3.85 -34.81
CA ARG A 150 -4.36 -3.96 -33.34
C ARG A 150 -3.22 -4.62 -32.58
N LEU A 151 -2.33 -5.36 -33.22
CA LEU A 151 -1.21 -6.07 -32.57
C LEU A 151 0.14 -5.54 -33.05
N SER A 152 0.42 -5.62 -34.36
CA SER A 152 1.65 -5.12 -35.00
C SER A 152 1.58 -5.31 -36.52
N SER A 153 2.11 -4.37 -37.29
CA SER A 153 2.31 -4.48 -38.76
C SER A 153 3.03 -5.76 -39.17
N GLY A 154 4.01 -6.22 -38.38
CA GLY A 154 4.75 -7.46 -38.56
C GLY A 154 3.94 -8.76 -38.43
N CYS A 155 2.61 -8.69 -38.28
CA CYS A 155 1.71 -9.84 -38.46
C CYS A 155 1.66 -10.24 -39.95
N ILE A 156 2.43 -11.27 -40.32
CA ILE A 156 2.63 -11.72 -41.71
C ILE A 156 2.09 -13.15 -41.90
N ASN A 157 1.40 -13.41 -43.01
CA ASN A 157 0.84 -14.72 -43.34
C ASN A 157 1.91 -15.71 -43.84
N PHE A 158 2.31 -16.67 -43.01
CA PHE A 158 3.33 -17.66 -43.37
C PHE A 158 2.82 -18.80 -44.25
N GLY A 159 1.50 -18.90 -44.48
CA GLY A 159 0.91 -19.84 -45.45
C GLY A 159 1.14 -19.46 -46.92
N GLU A 160 1.69 -18.27 -47.18
CA GLU A 160 2.04 -17.76 -48.52
C GLU A 160 3.57 -17.62 -48.72
N LYS A 161 4.36 -18.31 -47.88
CA LYS A 161 5.84 -18.34 -47.97
C LYS A 161 6.31 -18.60 -49.40
N GLY A 162 7.02 -17.62 -49.96
CA GLY A 162 7.59 -17.69 -51.31
C GLY A 162 6.86 -16.87 -52.37
N SER A 163 5.86 -16.06 -52.00
CA SER A 163 5.44 -14.91 -52.81
C SER A 163 6.43 -13.74 -52.66
N ASP A 164 6.47 -12.85 -53.65
CA ASP A 164 7.26 -11.62 -53.56
C ASP A 164 6.73 -10.71 -52.44
N GLU A 165 5.40 -10.59 -52.32
CA GLU A 165 4.67 -9.86 -51.28
C GLU A 165 5.05 -10.31 -49.85
N PHE A 166 5.27 -11.61 -49.63
CA PHE A 166 5.74 -12.14 -48.34
C PHE A 166 7.14 -11.61 -47.98
N TYR A 167 8.04 -11.48 -48.95
CA TYR A 167 9.38 -10.93 -48.72
C TYR A 167 9.37 -9.40 -48.62
N GLU A 168 8.55 -8.71 -49.42
CA GLU A 168 8.32 -7.26 -49.30
C GLU A 168 7.84 -6.88 -47.89
N MET A 169 6.83 -7.59 -47.35
CA MET A 169 6.33 -7.35 -45.99
C MET A 169 7.39 -7.59 -44.91
N ILE A 170 8.21 -8.66 -45.05
CA ILE A 170 9.31 -8.94 -44.13
C ILE A 170 10.38 -7.84 -44.16
N ALA A 171 10.65 -7.29 -45.35
CA ALA A 171 11.62 -6.21 -45.53
C ALA A 171 11.17 -4.90 -44.88
N MET A 172 9.87 -4.57 -44.91
CA MET A 172 9.34 -3.31 -44.37
C MET A 172 9.49 -3.14 -42.85
N GLU A 173 9.65 -4.23 -42.09
CA GLU A 173 9.77 -4.20 -40.62
C GLU A 173 11.22 -3.96 -40.11
N ASP A 174 12.21 -3.78 -40.99
CA ASP A 174 13.61 -3.43 -40.62
C ASP A 174 14.31 -2.66 -41.75
N GLU A 175 14.70 -1.39 -41.51
CA GLU A 175 15.28 -0.51 -42.54
C GLU A 175 16.50 -1.11 -43.25
N ALA A 176 17.38 -1.79 -42.50
CA ALA A 176 18.58 -2.40 -43.07
C ALA A 176 18.26 -3.66 -43.89
N LEU A 177 17.15 -4.34 -43.60
CA LEU A 177 16.66 -5.43 -44.43
C LEU A 177 15.93 -4.92 -45.69
N LEU A 178 15.23 -3.79 -45.61
CA LEU A 178 14.62 -3.13 -46.76
C LEU A 178 15.68 -2.70 -47.78
N ASP A 179 16.73 -1.99 -47.35
CA ASP A 179 17.86 -1.62 -48.21
C ASP A 179 18.50 -2.87 -48.83
N HIS A 180 18.74 -3.92 -48.05
CA HIS A 180 19.32 -5.16 -48.57
C HIS A 180 18.43 -5.85 -49.61
N TYR A 181 17.12 -5.94 -49.36
CA TYR A 181 16.16 -6.56 -50.28
C TYR A 181 16.03 -5.77 -51.59
N LEU A 182 16.08 -4.43 -51.54
CA LEU A 182 16.10 -3.57 -52.72
C LEU A 182 17.39 -3.71 -53.55
N GLU A 183 18.53 -4.07 -52.94
CA GLU A 183 19.78 -4.36 -53.65
C GLU A 183 19.88 -5.81 -54.18
N SER A 184 19.40 -6.80 -53.40
CA SER A 184 19.66 -8.23 -53.65
C SER A 184 18.47 -9.01 -54.23
N GLY A 185 17.23 -8.61 -53.90
CA GLY A 185 16.01 -9.37 -54.16
C GLY A 185 15.83 -10.63 -53.29
N GLU A 186 16.69 -10.87 -52.30
CA GLU A 186 16.68 -12.10 -51.47
C GLU A 186 16.75 -11.78 -49.96
N ILE A 187 15.94 -12.47 -49.16
CA ILE A 187 15.99 -12.43 -47.69
C ILE A 187 16.39 -13.80 -47.16
N THR A 188 17.46 -13.85 -46.37
CA THR A 188 17.94 -15.12 -45.81
C THR A 188 17.04 -15.63 -44.68
N GLU A 189 16.80 -16.94 -44.64
CA GLU A 189 15.95 -17.54 -43.61
C GLU A 189 16.50 -17.34 -42.19
N SER A 190 17.82 -17.14 -42.03
CA SER A 190 18.45 -16.79 -40.75
C SER A 190 17.95 -15.45 -40.20
N LYS A 191 17.85 -14.42 -41.04
CA LYS A 191 17.38 -13.08 -40.61
C LYS A 191 15.89 -13.08 -40.27
N ILE A 192 15.09 -13.95 -40.91
CA ILE A 192 13.67 -14.14 -40.54
C ILE A 192 13.56 -14.70 -39.11
N ARG A 193 14.41 -15.68 -38.72
CA ARG A 193 14.44 -16.21 -37.35
C ARG A 193 14.90 -15.19 -36.32
N GLU A 194 15.92 -14.40 -36.67
CA GLU A 194 16.41 -13.27 -35.87
C GLU A 194 15.26 -12.27 -35.61
N MET A 195 14.52 -11.85 -36.64
CA MET A 195 13.39 -10.91 -36.50
C MET A 195 12.19 -11.47 -35.73
N ILE A 196 11.93 -12.79 -35.79
CA ILE A 196 10.92 -13.45 -34.93
C ILE A 196 11.40 -13.42 -33.47
N THR A 197 12.70 -13.64 -33.23
CA THR A 197 13.32 -13.61 -31.90
C THR A 197 13.38 -12.19 -31.31
N GLU A 198 13.61 -11.18 -32.15
CA GLU A 198 13.53 -9.76 -31.81
C GLU A 198 12.08 -9.25 -31.62
N ARG A 199 11.06 -10.07 -31.87
CA ARG A 199 9.63 -9.65 -31.92
C ARG A 199 9.34 -8.50 -32.91
N LYS A 200 10.03 -8.48 -34.06
CA LYS A 200 9.67 -7.62 -35.21
C LYS A 200 8.62 -8.27 -36.11
N ILE A 201 8.68 -9.60 -36.27
CA ILE A 201 7.76 -10.36 -37.12
C ILE A 201 7.02 -11.42 -36.30
N PHE A 202 5.73 -11.58 -36.60
CA PHE A 202 4.81 -12.48 -35.92
C PHE A 202 4.16 -13.43 -36.93
N PRO A 203 4.69 -14.67 -37.06
CA PRO A 203 4.23 -15.62 -38.06
C PRO A 203 2.76 -16.04 -37.86
N CYS A 204 1.89 -15.65 -38.78
CA CYS A 204 0.46 -15.93 -38.75
C CYS A 204 0.11 -17.18 -39.58
N PHE A 205 -0.65 -18.09 -38.98
CA PHE A 205 -1.15 -19.32 -39.59
C PHE A 205 -2.67 -19.39 -39.45
N PHE A 206 -3.38 -19.70 -40.53
CA PHE A 206 -4.85 -19.75 -40.57
C PHE A 206 -5.34 -21.19 -40.72
N GLY A 207 -6.18 -21.68 -39.80
CA GLY A 207 -6.62 -23.07 -39.80
C GLY A 207 -7.79 -23.39 -38.87
N SER A 208 -7.98 -24.70 -38.68
CA SER A 208 -9.01 -25.26 -37.79
C SER A 208 -8.43 -26.48 -37.10
N ALA A 209 -8.12 -26.33 -35.81
CA ALA A 209 -7.60 -27.42 -34.99
C ALA A 209 -8.61 -28.60 -34.93
N LEU A 210 -9.90 -28.30 -34.81
CA LEU A 210 -11.00 -29.27 -34.80
C LEU A 210 -11.07 -30.14 -36.07
N LYS A 211 -10.62 -29.60 -37.21
CA LYS A 211 -10.57 -30.31 -38.51
C LYS A 211 -9.15 -30.73 -38.93
N LEU A 212 -8.14 -30.55 -38.05
CA LEU A 212 -6.70 -30.74 -38.32
C LEU A 212 -6.15 -29.93 -39.51
N GLN A 213 -6.82 -28.83 -39.88
CA GLN A 213 -6.43 -27.97 -41.00
C GLN A 213 -5.41 -26.93 -40.54
N GLY A 214 -4.31 -26.78 -41.29
CA GLY A 214 -3.18 -25.90 -40.95
C GLY A 214 -2.19 -26.47 -39.91
N VAL A 215 -2.60 -27.40 -39.05
CA VAL A 215 -1.80 -27.86 -37.89
C VAL A 215 -0.47 -28.51 -38.29
N ASN A 216 -0.44 -29.34 -39.34
CA ASN A 216 0.81 -29.96 -39.83
C ASN A 216 1.81 -28.93 -40.38
N GLU A 217 1.31 -27.93 -41.08
CA GLU A 217 2.09 -26.85 -41.69
C GLU A 217 2.62 -25.88 -40.63
N PHE A 218 1.76 -25.50 -39.68
CA PHE A 218 2.13 -24.75 -38.48
C PHE A 218 3.26 -25.44 -37.71
N LEU A 219 3.12 -26.73 -37.37
CA LEU A 219 4.16 -27.47 -36.63
C LEU A 219 5.47 -27.60 -37.42
N SER A 220 5.39 -27.79 -38.74
CA SER A 220 6.58 -27.86 -39.60
C SER A 220 7.33 -26.53 -39.63
N ASN A 221 6.61 -25.40 -39.71
CA ASN A 221 7.20 -24.07 -39.69
C ASN A 221 7.68 -23.67 -38.29
N LEU A 222 6.95 -24.00 -37.22
CA LEU A 222 7.38 -23.81 -35.82
C LEU A 222 8.70 -24.55 -35.57
N ALA A 223 8.81 -25.80 -36.01
CA ALA A 223 10.04 -26.58 -35.95
C ALA A 223 11.17 -26.03 -36.84
N PHE A 224 10.86 -25.22 -37.86
CA PHE A 224 11.85 -24.62 -38.76
C PHE A 224 12.34 -23.22 -38.34
N TYR A 225 11.45 -22.39 -37.77
CA TYR A 225 11.74 -20.98 -37.46
C TYR A 225 12.12 -20.72 -36.00
N THR A 226 11.85 -21.63 -35.06
CA THR A 226 12.38 -21.54 -33.69
C THR A 226 13.87 -21.88 -33.65
N GLU A 227 14.63 -21.20 -32.79
CA GLU A 227 16.02 -21.52 -32.46
C GLU A 227 16.18 -21.81 -30.95
N GLU A 228 17.17 -22.64 -30.63
CA GLU A 228 17.48 -23.04 -29.25
C GLU A 228 18.26 -21.93 -28.55
N ARG A 229 17.86 -21.59 -27.33
CA ARG A 229 18.47 -20.49 -26.58
C ARG A 229 19.81 -20.94 -25.99
N GLU A 230 20.86 -20.14 -26.18
CA GLU A 230 22.13 -20.36 -25.48
C GLU A 230 22.00 -19.98 -24.00
N TYR A 231 22.50 -20.85 -23.12
CA TYR A 231 22.42 -20.73 -21.66
C TYR A 231 23.82 -20.75 -21.01
N PRO A 232 24.04 -20.09 -19.86
CA PRO A 232 25.32 -20.10 -19.15
C PRO A 232 25.75 -21.50 -18.67
N GLU A 233 27.06 -21.69 -18.44
CA GLU A 233 27.60 -22.92 -17.83
C GLU A 233 27.32 -23.02 -16.31
N GLU A 234 27.14 -21.88 -15.62
CA GLU A 234 26.81 -21.85 -14.20
C GLU A 234 25.34 -22.27 -13.97
N PHE A 235 25.09 -23.01 -12.88
CA PHE A 235 23.74 -23.49 -12.59
C PHE A 235 22.78 -22.32 -12.32
N GLY A 236 21.72 -22.22 -13.11
CA GLY A 236 20.59 -21.31 -12.92
C GLY A 236 19.27 -22.05 -13.05
N ALA A 237 18.27 -21.68 -12.27
CA ALA A 237 16.90 -22.15 -12.46
C ALA A 237 15.86 -21.13 -12.00
N ARG A 238 14.68 -21.16 -12.64
CA ARG A 238 13.52 -20.34 -12.30
C ARG A 238 12.32 -21.22 -11.96
N ILE A 239 11.75 -21.01 -10.77
CA ILE A 239 10.55 -21.70 -10.29
C ILE A 239 9.32 -20.96 -10.81
N PHE A 240 8.32 -21.67 -11.34
CA PHE A 240 7.09 -21.04 -11.86
C PHE A 240 5.80 -21.58 -11.24
N LYS A 241 5.81 -22.81 -10.70
CA LYS A 241 4.64 -23.46 -10.12
C LYS A 241 5.04 -24.41 -9.00
N ILE A 242 4.21 -24.53 -7.97
CA ILE A 242 4.29 -25.56 -6.95
C ILE A 242 3.01 -26.41 -7.04
N THR A 243 3.13 -27.71 -6.84
CA THR A 243 1.99 -28.61 -6.68
C THR A 243 2.31 -29.68 -5.64
N ARG A 244 1.34 -30.53 -5.31
CA ARG A 244 1.56 -31.73 -4.48
C ARG A 244 1.22 -32.99 -5.28
N ASP A 245 1.92 -34.11 -5.04
CA ASP A 245 1.57 -35.41 -5.62
C ASP A 245 0.50 -36.14 -4.79
N GLU A 246 -0.02 -37.28 -5.29
CA GLU A 246 -1.09 -38.07 -4.66
C GLU A 246 -0.80 -38.48 -3.20
N ASN A 247 0.46 -38.46 -2.77
CA ASN A 247 0.88 -38.81 -1.40
C ASN A 247 1.11 -37.55 -0.54
N GLY A 248 0.78 -36.36 -1.05
CA GLY A 248 1.01 -35.07 -0.42
C GLY A 248 2.44 -34.53 -0.55
N ASN A 249 3.33 -35.19 -1.29
CA ASN A 249 4.71 -34.70 -1.46
C ASN A 249 4.73 -33.41 -2.27
N ARG A 250 5.42 -32.39 -1.75
CA ARG A 250 5.62 -31.10 -2.41
C ARG A 250 6.51 -31.26 -3.65
N LEU A 251 6.03 -30.73 -4.78
CA LEU A 251 6.71 -30.67 -6.07
C LEU A 251 7.01 -29.21 -6.40
N THR A 252 8.26 -28.86 -6.64
CA THR A 252 8.66 -27.55 -7.17
C THR A 252 8.90 -27.68 -8.67
N HIS A 253 8.08 -27.03 -9.50
CA HIS A 253 8.25 -27.01 -10.96
C HIS A 253 9.13 -25.83 -11.37
N LEU A 254 10.20 -26.13 -12.09
CA LEU A 254 11.21 -25.15 -12.50
C LEU A 254 11.67 -25.40 -13.94
N LYS A 255 12.21 -24.35 -14.56
CA LYS A 255 13.07 -24.44 -15.75
C LYS A 255 14.52 -24.28 -15.33
N VAL A 256 15.40 -25.10 -15.88
CA VAL A 256 16.85 -24.91 -15.75
C VAL A 256 17.28 -23.86 -16.77
N THR A 257 17.83 -22.75 -16.31
CA THR A 257 18.27 -21.59 -17.12
C THR A 257 19.79 -21.48 -17.23
N GLY A 258 20.55 -22.39 -16.62
CA GLY A 258 21.99 -22.51 -16.78
C GLY A 258 22.53 -23.82 -16.21
N GLY A 259 23.64 -24.31 -16.76
CA GLY A 259 24.33 -25.54 -16.32
C GLY A 259 23.50 -26.82 -16.41
N ASP A 260 23.86 -27.81 -15.58
CA ASP A 260 23.13 -29.07 -15.42
C ASP A 260 22.61 -29.23 -13.99
N LEU A 261 21.31 -29.51 -13.85
CA LEU A 261 20.67 -29.92 -12.60
C LEU A 261 20.93 -31.42 -12.35
N LYS A 262 21.43 -31.78 -11.16
CA LYS A 262 21.74 -33.17 -10.78
C LYS A 262 21.05 -33.56 -9.47
N VAL A 263 20.67 -34.83 -9.34
CA VAL A 263 20.08 -35.38 -8.10
C VAL A 263 21.11 -35.33 -6.96
N LYS A 264 20.67 -34.86 -5.78
CA LYS A 264 21.44 -34.54 -4.56
C LYS A 264 22.31 -33.27 -4.62
N THR A 265 22.20 -32.45 -5.66
CA THR A 265 22.75 -31.08 -5.62
C THR A 265 22.07 -30.26 -4.52
N VAL A 266 22.86 -29.43 -3.82
CA VAL A 266 22.38 -28.38 -2.89
C VAL A 266 22.06 -27.14 -3.69
N ILE A 267 20.91 -26.53 -3.47
CA ILE A 267 20.41 -25.43 -4.33
C ILE A 267 19.92 -24.20 -3.55
N THR A 268 19.32 -24.37 -2.38
CA THR A 268 18.85 -23.25 -1.55
C THR A 268 19.87 -22.85 -0.50
N GLU A 269 19.80 -21.60 -0.02
CA GLU A 269 20.61 -21.12 1.11
C GLU A 269 20.31 -21.89 2.42
N SER A 270 19.13 -22.52 2.51
CA SER A 270 18.71 -23.46 3.56
C SER A 270 19.40 -24.85 3.51
N ASP A 271 20.40 -25.05 2.63
CA ASP A 271 21.18 -26.31 2.50
C ASP A 271 20.34 -27.54 2.02
N GLU A 272 19.17 -27.28 1.40
CA GLU A 272 18.24 -28.30 0.89
C GLU A 272 18.73 -28.99 -0.39
N LYS A 273 18.24 -30.20 -0.63
CA LYS A 273 18.76 -31.13 -1.67
C LYS A 273 17.65 -31.72 -2.51
N VAL A 274 17.84 -31.67 -3.83
CA VAL A 274 16.95 -32.34 -4.79
C VAL A 274 17.04 -33.86 -4.63
N ASN A 275 15.97 -34.47 -4.12
CA ASN A 275 15.89 -35.92 -3.89
C ASN A 275 15.58 -36.69 -5.19
N GLN A 276 14.79 -36.10 -6.08
CA GLN A 276 14.38 -36.68 -7.35
C GLN A 276 14.06 -35.56 -8.37
N ILE A 277 14.40 -35.79 -9.64
CA ILE A 277 13.96 -34.98 -10.78
C ILE A 277 12.91 -35.79 -11.56
N ARG A 278 11.75 -35.19 -11.83
CA ARG A 278 10.64 -35.77 -12.59
C ARG A 278 10.33 -34.89 -13.81
N ILE A 279 10.14 -35.49 -14.99
CA ILE A 279 9.67 -34.80 -16.20
C ILE A 279 8.24 -35.27 -16.47
N TYR A 280 7.27 -34.35 -16.53
CA TYR A 280 5.85 -34.66 -16.65
C TYR A 280 5.35 -34.56 -18.10
N SER A 281 4.38 -35.41 -18.45
CA SER A 281 3.66 -35.39 -19.72
C SER A 281 2.22 -35.87 -19.49
N GLY A 282 1.32 -34.90 -19.25
CA GLY A 282 0.05 -35.14 -18.57
C GLY A 282 0.26 -35.70 -17.16
N GLU A 283 -0.60 -36.64 -16.74
CA GLU A 283 -0.54 -37.31 -15.43
C GLU A 283 0.71 -38.18 -15.21
N LYS A 284 1.45 -38.50 -16.28
CA LYS A 284 2.61 -39.42 -16.23
C LYS A 284 3.91 -38.66 -16.10
N TYR A 285 4.87 -39.23 -15.40
CA TYR A 285 6.23 -38.71 -15.34
C TYR A 285 7.29 -39.78 -15.58
N GLU A 286 8.44 -39.36 -16.12
CA GLU A 286 9.69 -40.13 -16.07
C GLU A 286 10.64 -39.53 -15.03
N THR A 287 11.62 -40.33 -14.58
CA THR A 287 12.57 -39.92 -13.52
C THR A 287 13.99 -39.91 -14.05
N VAL A 288 14.66 -38.75 -13.96
CA VAL A 288 16.02 -38.56 -14.47
C VAL A 288 17.01 -38.29 -13.33
N ASN A 289 18.28 -38.60 -13.56
CA ASN A 289 19.37 -38.32 -12.60
C ASN A 289 19.99 -36.93 -12.80
N GLU A 290 19.84 -36.39 -14.00
CA GLU A 290 20.52 -35.21 -14.53
C GLU A 290 19.64 -34.58 -15.61
N LEU A 291 19.60 -33.25 -15.68
CA LEU A 291 18.82 -32.46 -16.64
C LEU A 291 19.62 -31.22 -17.04
N GLN A 292 19.68 -30.93 -18.34
CA GLN A 292 20.42 -29.79 -18.88
C GLN A 292 19.55 -28.53 -18.94
N ALA A 293 20.19 -27.36 -19.08
CA ALA A 293 19.52 -26.09 -19.32
C ALA A 293 18.54 -26.14 -20.51
N GLY A 294 17.54 -25.24 -20.49
CA GLY A 294 16.45 -25.15 -21.45
C GLY A 294 15.24 -26.04 -21.14
N ARG A 295 15.37 -27.07 -20.29
CA ARG A 295 14.28 -28.01 -19.99
C ARG A 295 13.56 -27.71 -18.67
N ILE A 296 12.29 -28.11 -18.61
CA ILE A 296 11.43 -28.04 -17.43
C ILE A 296 11.37 -29.39 -16.70
N CYS A 297 11.33 -29.33 -15.37
CA CYS A 297 11.08 -30.49 -14.52
C CYS A 297 10.42 -30.11 -13.19
N ALA A 298 9.86 -31.10 -12.52
CA ALA A 298 9.48 -31.03 -11.12
C ALA A 298 10.54 -31.69 -10.23
N VAL A 299 10.96 -31.01 -9.16
CA VAL A 299 11.87 -31.56 -8.14
C VAL A 299 11.17 -31.81 -6.82
N THR A 300 11.66 -32.82 -6.09
CA THR A 300 11.23 -33.13 -4.70
C THR A 300 12.35 -32.88 -3.71
N GLY A 301 12.01 -32.55 -2.46
CA GLY A 301 12.99 -32.35 -1.38
C GLY A 301 13.35 -30.89 -1.08
N LEU A 302 12.58 -29.94 -1.61
CA LEU A 302 12.64 -28.52 -1.25
C LEU A 302 11.34 -28.13 -0.51
N SER A 303 11.43 -27.46 0.64
CA SER A 303 10.29 -26.87 1.37
C SER A 303 10.18 -25.37 1.21
N ASP A 304 11.30 -24.65 1.14
CA ASP A 304 11.34 -23.20 1.36
C ASP A 304 11.14 -22.37 0.06
N THR A 305 10.80 -23.03 -1.04
CA THR A 305 10.74 -22.40 -2.38
C THR A 305 9.42 -21.68 -2.66
N ILE A 306 9.42 -20.66 -3.52
CA ILE A 306 8.24 -19.83 -3.85
C ILE A 306 8.07 -19.73 -5.38
N PRO A 307 6.85 -19.64 -5.96
CA PRO A 307 6.67 -19.41 -7.39
C PRO A 307 7.23 -18.03 -7.81
N GLY A 308 7.91 -17.95 -8.95
CA GLY A 308 8.64 -16.76 -9.38
C GLY A 308 10.03 -16.59 -8.74
N GLN A 309 10.45 -17.49 -7.85
CA GLN A 309 11.79 -17.47 -7.25
C GLN A 309 12.85 -18.01 -8.23
N CYS A 310 13.99 -17.31 -8.28
CA CYS A 310 15.18 -17.71 -9.02
C CYS A 310 16.21 -18.37 -8.09
N LEU A 311 17.00 -19.30 -8.64
CA LEU A 311 17.96 -20.15 -7.94
C LEU A 311 19.31 -20.17 -8.67
N GLY A 312 20.40 -20.18 -7.91
CA GLY A 312 21.76 -20.21 -8.46
C GLY A 312 22.18 -18.88 -9.10
N ALA A 313 22.71 -18.95 -10.33
CA ALA A 313 23.16 -17.79 -11.09
C ALA A 313 22.03 -16.99 -11.76
N GLU A 314 20.79 -17.51 -11.77
CA GLU A 314 19.60 -16.80 -12.28
C GLU A 314 19.30 -15.58 -11.39
N GLN A 315 19.23 -14.38 -11.98
CA GLN A 315 19.03 -13.11 -11.25
C GLN A 315 17.69 -12.45 -11.61
N GLY A 316 17.13 -11.71 -10.65
CA GLY A 316 15.87 -10.98 -10.76
C GLY A 316 14.68 -11.76 -10.19
N GLY A 317 13.95 -11.14 -9.26
CA GLY A 317 12.67 -11.63 -8.76
C GLY A 317 11.49 -11.15 -9.61
N TYR A 318 10.31 -11.68 -9.34
CA TYR A 318 9.05 -11.34 -10.01
C TYR A 318 8.19 -10.44 -9.12
N GLU A 319 7.69 -9.34 -9.70
CA GLU A 319 6.54 -8.57 -9.21
C GLU A 319 5.39 -8.83 -10.19
N PRO A 320 4.21 -9.30 -9.72
CA PRO A 320 3.02 -9.47 -10.56
C PRO A 320 2.58 -8.17 -11.25
N VAL A 321 2.06 -8.28 -12.47
CA VAL A 321 1.36 -7.19 -13.18
C VAL A 321 -0.16 -7.29 -12.96
N LEU A 322 -0.57 -8.42 -12.42
CA LEU A 322 -1.94 -8.84 -12.19
C LEU A 322 -2.05 -9.19 -10.70
N GLU A 323 -2.39 -8.18 -9.90
CA GLU A 323 -2.70 -8.32 -8.48
C GLU A 323 -4.21 -8.61 -8.28
N PRO A 324 -4.60 -9.39 -7.27
CA PRO A 324 -5.99 -9.73 -7.00
C PRO A 324 -6.76 -8.52 -6.46
N VAL A 325 -7.92 -8.24 -7.06
CA VAL A 325 -8.71 -7.02 -6.78
C VAL A 325 -9.85 -7.26 -5.78
N LEU A 326 -10.39 -8.48 -5.73
CA LEU A 326 -11.58 -8.79 -4.92
C LEU A 326 -11.18 -9.51 -3.64
N THR A 327 -11.47 -8.91 -2.48
CA THR A 327 -11.33 -9.59 -1.18
C THR A 327 -12.69 -10.15 -0.75
N TYR A 328 -12.75 -11.44 -0.45
CA TYR A 328 -13.94 -12.16 0.03
C TYR A 328 -13.71 -12.74 1.43
N GLN A 329 -14.77 -12.78 2.24
CA GLN A 329 -14.78 -13.54 3.48
C GLN A 329 -15.06 -15.01 3.18
N MET A 330 -14.22 -15.91 3.69
CA MET A 330 -14.50 -17.35 3.70
C MET A 330 -15.36 -17.72 4.93
N ILE A 331 -16.57 -18.18 4.67
CA ILE A 331 -17.52 -18.65 5.67
C ILE A 331 -17.29 -20.15 5.88
N LEU A 332 -16.96 -20.54 7.11
CA LEU A 332 -16.72 -21.92 7.52
C LEU A 332 -18.00 -22.56 8.10
N PRO A 333 -18.17 -23.89 7.99
CA PRO A 333 -19.21 -24.59 8.75
C PRO A 333 -19.01 -24.46 10.25
N GLU A 334 -20.11 -24.39 11.02
CA GLU A 334 -20.14 -24.32 12.50
C GLU A 334 -19.25 -25.37 13.21
N GLN A 335 -18.92 -26.47 12.52
CA GLN A 335 -18.18 -27.62 13.03
C GLN A 335 -16.66 -27.52 12.77
N THR A 336 -16.18 -26.50 12.03
CA THR A 336 -14.78 -26.34 11.63
C THR A 336 -14.18 -25.05 12.18
N SER A 337 -13.13 -25.15 13.00
CA SER A 337 -12.43 -23.96 13.52
C SER A 337 -11.40 -23.42 12.54
N ALA A 338 -11.25 -22.09 12.49
CA ALA A 338 -10.25 -21.40 11.67
C ALA A 338 -8.82 -21.97 11.88
N SER A 339 -8.47 -22.30 13.12
CA SER A 339 -7.19 -22.92 13.51
C SER A 339 -6.87 -24.27 12.86
N VAL A 340 -7.87 -25.01 12.36
CA VAL A 340 -7.69 -26.31 11.69
C VAL A 340 -7.65 -26.15 10.17
N ILE A 341 -8.34 -25.15 9.61
CA ILE A 341 -8.39 -24.91 8.16
C ILE A 341 -7.27 -23.98 7.68
N LEU A 342 -6.83 -22.98 8.46
CA LEU A 342 -5.74 -22.07 8.09
C LEU A 342 -4.43 -22.79 7.66
N PRO A 343 -3.94 -23.84 8.35
CA PRO A 343 -2.77 -24.59 7.89
C PRO A 343 -2.99 -25.44 6.63
N LYS A 344 -4.25 -25.70 6.24
CA LYS A 344 -4.62 -26.32 4.96
C LYS A 344 -4.72 -25.28 3.85
N LEU A 345 -5.31 -24.11 4.14
CA LEU A 345 -5.41 -22.99 3.20
C LEU A 345 -4.03 -22.44 2.81
N ARG A 346 -3.09 -22.35 3.76
CA ARG A 346 -1.69 -22.02 3.45
C ARG A 346 -1.01 -22.98 2.47
N GLN A 347 -1.47 -24.23 2.37
CA GLN A 347 -0.96 -25.17 1.35
C GLN A 347 -1.57 -24.92 -0.04
N LEU A 348 -2.67 -24.18 -0.14
CA LEU A 348 -3.19 -23.65 -1.42
C LEU A 348 -2.50 -22.33 -1.77
N GLU A 349 -2.22 -21.47 -0.79
CA GLU A 349 -1.41 -20.26 -0.93
C GLU A 349 0.06 -20.57 -1.34
N GLU A 350 0.62 -21.69 -0.88
CA GLU A 350 1.90 -22.24 -1.37
C GLU A 350 1.86 -22.65 -2.87
N GLU A 351 0.69 -23.02 -3.40
CA GLU A 351 0.51 -23.42 -4.81
C GLU A 351 0.16 -22.22 -5.70
N GLU A 352 -0.73 -21.35 -5.21
CA GLU A 352 -1.24 -20.12 -5.84
C GLU A 352 -1.07 -18.91 -4.89
N PRO A 353 0.06 -18.17 -4.96
CA PRO A 353 0.39 -17.11 -4.01
C PRO A 353 -0.58 -15.93 -4.00
N GLU A 354 -1.25 -15.64 -5.12
CA GLU A 354 -2.18 -14.51 -5.25
C GLU A 354 -3.52 -14.74 -4.52
N LEU A 355 -3.70 -15.88 -3.84
CA LEU A 355 -4.85 -16.10 -2.95
C LEU A 355 -4.80 -15.28 -1.65
N HIS A 356 -3.61 -14.79 -1.25
CA HIS A 356 -3.33 -13.92 -0.08
C HIS A 356 -4.30 -14.12 1.09
N ILE A 357 -4.06 -15.18 1.88
CA ILE A 357 -5.03 -15.71 2.84
C ILE A 357 -4.79 -15.08 4.22
N ILE A 358 -5.44 -13.93 4.41
CA ILE A 358 -5.31 -13.10 5.60
C ILE A 358 -6.27 -13.61 6.70
N TRP A 359 -5.72 -13.88 7.88
CA TRP A 359 -6.52 -13.97 9.10
C TRP A 359 -6.71 -12.57 9.67
N ASN A 360 -7.94 -12.06 9.65
CA ASN A 360 -8.28 -10.77 10.20
C ASN A 360 -8.60 -10.91 11.70
N GLU A 361 -7.74 -10.38 12.56
CA GLU A 361 -7.89 -10.51 14.02
C GLU A 361 -9.01 -9.62 14.60
N GLU A 362 -9.33 -8.47 13.98
CA GLU A 362 -10.47 -7.62 14.41
C GLU A 362 -11.81 -8.33 14.15
N LEU A 363 -11.96 -8.95 12.97
CA LEU A 363 -13.18 -9.66 12.55
C LEU A 363 -13.27 -11.11 13.05
N GLN A 364 -12.14 -11.73 13.42
CA GLN A 364 -12.01 -13.19 13.63
C GLN A 364 -12.39 -14.00 12.37
N GLU A 365 -12.00 -13.49 11.20
CA GLU A 365 -12.40 -14.02 9.88
C GLU A 365 -11.21 -14.38 8.99
N ILE A 366 -11.44 -15.33 8.09
CA ILE A 366 -10.49 -15.65 7.00
C ILE A 366 -10.91 -14.84 5.77
N GLN A 367 -10.05 -13.94 5.34
CA GLN A 367 -10.18 -13.19 4.10
C GLN A 367 -9.29 -13.82 3.02
N VAL A 368 -9.78 -13.85 1.78
CA VAL A 368 -9.07 -14.40 0.62
C VAL A 368 -9.16 -13.38 -0.52
N GLN A 369 -8.05 -13.17 -1.22
CA GLN A 369 -8.00 -12.31 -2.40
C GLN A 369 -8.12 -13.13 -3.68
N ILE A 370 -8.95 -12.66 -4.61
CA ILE A 370 -9.41 -13.42 -5.78
C ILE A 370 -9.52 -12.47 -7.00
N MET A 371 -9.27 -12.98 -8.19
CA MET A 371 -9.38 -12.24 -9.46
C MET A 371 -10.84 -12.12 -9.95
N GLY A 372 -11.65 -13.17 -9.75
CA GLY A 372 -13.02 -13.26 -10.25
C GLY A 372 -13.81 -14.45 -9.69
N GLU A 373 -15.09 -14.54 -10.07
CA GLU A 373 -16.05 -15.49 -9.50
C GLU A 373 -15.77 -16.96 -9.89
N VAL A 374 -15.06 -17.22 -10.99
CA VAL A 374 -14.76 -18.58 -11.43
C VAL A 374 -13.66 -19.18 -10.55
N GLN A 375 -12.65 -18.39 -10.19
CA GLN A 375 -11.62 -18.79 -9.21
C GLN A 375 -12.22 -19.07 -7.82
N LEU A 376 -13.26 -18.34 -7.40
CA LEU A 376 -13.99 -18.58 -6.15
C LEU A 376 -14.70 -19.95 -6.15
N GLU A 377 -15.43 -20.29 -7.22
CA GLU A 377 -16.06 -21.62 -7.35
C GLU A 377 -15.03 -22.77 -7.35
N ILE A 378 -13.88 -22.56 -8.01
CA ILE A 378 -12.80 -23.54 -8.06
C ILE A 378 -12.12 -23.69 -6.70
N LEU A 379 -11.87 -22.60 -5.99
CA LEU A 379 -11.31 -22.63 -4.63
C LEU A 379 -12.24 -23.39 -3.67
N LYS A 380 -13.56 -23.17 -3.76
CA LYS A 380 -14.57 -23.93 -3.02
C LYS A 380 -14.49 -25.43 -3.33
N SER A 381 -14.38 -25.81 -4.62
CA SER A 381 -14.23 -27.20 -5.05
C SER A 381 -12.93 -27.84 -4.55
N LEU A 382 -11.80 -27.15 -4.68
CA LEU A 382 -10.48 -27.62 -4.23
C LEU A 382 -10.45 -27.86 -2.72
N ILE A 383 -11.05 -26.95 -1.93
CA ILE A 383 -11.15 -27.10 -0.47
C ILE A 383 -12.05 -28.30 -0.13
N LYS A 384 -13.19 -28.47 -0.82
CA LYS A 384 -14.07 -29.62 -0.58
C LYS A 384 -13.40 -30.95 -0.94
N GLU A 385 -12.76 -31.04 -2.10
CA GLU A 385 -12.14 -32.25 -2.61
C GLU A 385 -10.87 -32.66 -1.84
N ARG A 386 -9.96 -31.71 -1.58
CA ARG A 386 -8.69 -32.00 -0.90
C ARG A 386 -8.83 -32.12 0.63
N PHE A 387 -9.80 -31.42 1.23
CA PHE A 387 -9.85 -31.23 2.68
C PHE A 387 -11.16 -31.67 3.36
N ASP A 388 -12.18 -32.05 2.59
CA ASP A 388 -13.56 -32.40 3.02
C ASP A 388 -14.23 -31.32 3.90
N VAL A 389 -14.14 -30.06 3.47
CA VAL A 389 -14.83 -28.92 4.09
C VAL A 389 -15.64 -28.17 3.05
N ASP A 390 -16.95 -28.05 3.27
CA ASP A 390 -17.84 -27.22 2.46
C ASP A 390 -17.71 -25.76 2.92
N VAL A 391 -17.03 -24.91 2.14
CA VAL A 391 -16.93 -23.47 2.44
C VAL A 391 -17.89 -22.66 1.58
N GLU A 392 -18.41 -21.57 2.14
CA GLU A 392 -19.08 -20.52 1.37
C GLU A 392 -18.22 -19.26 1.35
N PHE A 393 -18.51 -18.33 0.44
CA PHE A 393 -17.84 -17.04 0.37
C PHE A 393 -18.88 -15.91 0.43
N GLY A 394 -18.61 -14.90 1.24
CA GLY A 394 -19.47 -13.76 1.47
C GLY A 394 -18.81 -12.43 1.10
N GLN A 395 -19.66 -11.41 0.94
CA GLN A 395 -19.27 -10.03 1.19
C GLN A 395 -18.75 -9.94 2.63
N GLY A 396 -17.55 -9.38 2.80
CA GLY A 396 -16.88 -9.39 4.10
C GLY A 396 -17.53 -8.44 5.09
N ASN A 397 -17.68 -8.90 6.34
CA ASN A 397 -18.23 -8.08 7.41
C ASN A 397 -17.43 -6.78 7.59
N ILE A 398 -18.16 -5.70 7.82
CA ILE A 398 -17.59 -4.36 7.99
C ILE A 398 -17.47 -4.10 9.48
N VAL A 399 -16.24 -3.95 9.97
CA VAL A 399 -16.00 -3.32 11.26
C VAL A 399 -16.41 -1.87 11.12
N TYR A 400 -17.50 -1.46 11.78
CA TYR A 400 -17.77 -0.05 12.04
C TYR A 400 -17.04 0.37 13.32
N LYS A 401 -16.77 1.66 13.48
CA LYS A 401 -16.21 2.24 14.72
C LYS A 401 -17.07 3.45 15.12
N GLU A 402 -17.07 3.85 16.38
CA GLU A 402 -17.85 5.00 16.85
C GLU A 402 -16.93 6.11 17.38
N THR A 403 -17.34 7.37 17.23
CA THR A 403 -16.61 8.54 17.70
C THR A 403 -17.58 9.56 18.30
N ILE A 404 -17.11 10.72 18.75
CA ILE A 404 -17.95 11.87 19.15
C ILE A 404 -17.67 13.08 18.25
N ALA A 405 -18.61 14.02 18.16
CA ALA A 405 -18.45 15.28 17.42
C ALA A 405 -18.21 16.49 18.33
N ASP A 406 -18.51 16.37 19.62
CA ASP A 406 -18.52 17.41 20.65
C ASP A 406 -17.73 17.00 21.90
N VAL A 407 -17.40 17.97 22.75
CA VAL A 407 -16.69 17.75 24.03
C VAL A 407 -17.70 17.51 25.15
N VAL A 408 -17.50 16.47 25.95
CA VAL A 408 -18.47 16.04 26.97
C VAL A 408 -17.81 15.63 28.30
N GLU A 409 -18.49 15.87 29.42
CA GLU A 409 -18.11 15.34 30.74
C GLU A 409 -18.92 14.09 31.06
N GLY A 410 -18.28 12.91 31.01
CA GLY A 410 -18.88 11.63 31.39
C GLY A 410 -18.75 11.37 32.89
N VAL A 411 -19.88 11.17 33.58
CA VAL A 411 -19.95 10.99 35.04
C VAL A 411 -20.39 9.57 35.41
N GLY A 412 -19.56 8.88 36.19
CA GLY A 412 -19.82 7.52 36.66
C GLY A 412 -19.75 7.41 38.18
N HIS A 413 -20.87 7.04 38.81
CA HIS A 413 -20.98 6.81 40.26
C HIS A 413 -21.41 5.38 40.57
N PHE A 414 -20.81 4.79 41.60
CA PHE A 414 -21.06 3.40 42.00
C PHE A 414 -21.06 3.22 43.54
N GLU A 415 -22.25 3.09 44.10
CA GLU A 415 -22.50 3.03 45.55
C GLU A 415 -23.62 2.04 45.95
N PRO A 416 -23.47 0.73 45.71
CA PRO A 416 -24.54 -0.24 45.98
C PRO A 416 -24.83 -0.50 47.47
N LEU A 417 -23.80 -0.76 48.30
CA LEU A 417 -23.89 -0.88 49.76
C LEU A 417 -22.48 -0.98 50.39
N ARG A 418 -22.02 0.04 51.12
CA ARG A 418 -20.65 0.13 51.70
C ARG A 418 -19.50 0.06 50.67
N HIS A 419 -19.84 0.30 49.41
CA HIS A 419 -18.96 0.54 48.28
C HIS A 419 -19.20 1.98 47.82
N TYR A 420 -18.18 2.65 47.28
CA TYR A 420 -18.22 4.03 46.80
C TYR A 420 -17.07 4.25 45.81
N ALA A 421 -17.39 4.63 44.57
CA ALA A 421 -16.45 5.24 43.65
C ALA A 421 -17.19 6.21 42.74
N GLU A 422 -16.54 7.34 42.44
CA GLU A 422 -17.06 8.43 41.61
C GLU A 422 -15.93 8.89 40.68
N VAL A 423 -16.19 8.98 39.38
CA VAL A 423 -15.21 9.28 38.32
C VAL A 423 -15.83 10.23 37.30
N HIS A 424 -15.11 11.30 36.97
CA HIS A 424 -15.46 12.28 35.95
C HIS A 424 -14.39 12.25 34.84
N LEU A 425 -14.81 11.94 33.63
CA LEU A 425 -13.96 11.85 32.44
C LEU A 425 -14.37 12.95 31.45
N LEU A 426 -13.46 13.86 31.13
CA LEU A 426 -13.61 14.74 29.98
C LEU A 426 -13.32 13.89 28.72
N MET A 427 -14.19 13.96 27.72
CA MET A 427 -14.01 13.28 26.45
C MET A 427 -14.06 14.30 25.32
N GLU A 428 -13.00 14.33 24.52
CA GLU A 428 -12.79 15.28 23.41
C GLU A 428 -12.61 14.52 22.09
N PRO A 429 -13.16 15.00 20.97
CA PRO A 429 -12.91 14.41 19.65
C PRO A 429 -11.46 14.66 19.20
N LEU A 430 -10.90 13.72 18.43
CA LEU A 430 -9.57 13.81 17.82
C LEU A 430 -9.63 13.74 16.29
N GLU A 431 -8.51 14.03 15.64
CA GLU A 431 -8.34 13.83 14.20
C GLU A 431 -8.47 12.34 13.81
N ARG A 432 -8.98 12.09 12.61
CA ARG A 432 -9.26 10.75 12.08
C ARG A 432 -8.02 9.85 12.11
N GLY A 433 -8.14 8.68 12.73
CA GLY A 433 -7.04 7.73 12.90
C GLY A 433 -6.12 7.98 14.10
N SER A 434 -6.43 8.95 14.97
CA SER A 434 -5.71 9.13 16.24
C SER A 434 -5.92 7.98 17.24
N GLY A 435 -7.02 7.22 17.11
CA GLY A 435 -7.37 6.18 18.06
C GLY A 435 -7.86 6.71 19.40
N VAL A 436 -7.83 5.88 20.44
CA VAL A 436 -8.23 6.28 21.80
C VAL A 436 -7.00 6.72 22.60
N VAL A 437 -6.93 8.00 22.94
CA VAL A 437 -5.88 8.58 23.78
C VAL A 437 -6.40 8.70 25.21
N ILE A 438 -5.61 8.34 26.22
CA ILE A 438 -6.02 8.42 27.64
C ILE A 438 -5.00 9.27 28.42
N ASP A 439 -5.49 10.26 29.15
CA ASP A 439 -4.69 11.23 29.90
C ASP A 439 -5.29 11.52 31.30
N THR A 440 -4.62 12.32 32.13
CA THR A 440 -5.07 12.67 33.48
C THR A 440 -4.66 14.08 33.91
N GLN A 441 -5.65 14.93 34.17
CA GLN A 441 -5.48 16.28 34.72
C GLN A 441 -5.80 16.34 36.24
N CYS A 442 -6.44 15.31 36.79
CA CYS A 442 -6.79 15.23 38.22
C CYS A 442 -5.57 15.42 39.15
N SER A 443 -5.66 16.39 40.08
CA SER A 443 -4.64 16.60 41.12
C SER A 443 -4.53 15.40 42.09
N GLU A 444 -3.33 15.16 42.60
CA GLU A 444 -3.09 14.19 43.68
C GLU A 444 -3.78 14.58 45.00
N ASP A 445 -4.12 15.86 45.19
CA ASP A 445 -4.89 16.35 46.35
C ASP A 445 -6.38 15.95 46.30
N VAL A 446 -6.91 15.65 45.10
CA VAL A 446 -8.32 15.27 44.87
C VAL A 446 -8.47 13.75 44.92
N LEU A 447 -7.54 13.02 44.28
CA LEU A 447 -7.56 11.56 44.23
C LEU A 447 -6.13 10.99 44.25
N ASP A 448 -5.85 10.05 45.15
CA ASP A 448 -4.52 9.42 45.25
C ASP A 448 -4.04 8.88 43.90
N LYS A 449 -2.76 9.11 43.57
CA LYS A 449 -2.12 8.62 42.33
C LYS A 449 -2.28 7.11 42.08
N ASN A 450 -2.52 6.32 43.13
CA ASN A 450 -2.79 4.88 43.02
C ASN A 450 -4.17 4.58 42.41
N TRP A 451 -5.19 5.38 42.74
CA TRP A 451 -6.54 5.25 42.17
C TRP A 451 -6.62 5.84 40.77
N GLN A 452 -5.95 6.97 40.51
CA GLN A 452 -5.80 7.52 39.15
C GLN A 452 -5.23 6.46 38.19
N ARG A 453 -4.13 5.80 38.59
CA ARG A 453 -3.54 4.68 37.83
C ARG A 453 -4.49 3.52 37.65
N LEU A 454 -5.36 3.21 38.62
CA LEU A 454 -6.32 2.11 38.51
C LEU A 454 -7.43 2.43 37.49
N ILE A 455 -7.94 3.67 37.48
CA ILE A 455 -8.90 4.16 36.48
C ILE A 455 -8.30 4.05 35.07
N ILE A 456 -7.10 4.60 34.87
CA ILE A 456 -6.35 4.51 33.59
C ILE A 456 -6.11 3.05 33.19
N THR A 457 -5.78 2.17 34.15
CA THR A 457 -5.62 0.74 33.88
C THR A 457 -6.92 0.10 33.39
N HIS A 458 -8.07 0.47 33.95
CA HIS A 458 -9.37 -0.08 33.51
C HIS A 458 -9.84 0.49 32.17
N LEU A 459 -9.54 1.75 31.85
CA LEU A 459 -9.76 2.31 30.50
C LEU A 459 -8.96 1.53 29.44
N LEU A 460 -7.72 1.15 29.76
CA LEU A 460 -6.83 0.35 28.90
C LEU A 460 -7.07 -1.17 28.93
N GLU A 461 -7.84 -1.70 29.89
CA GLU A 461 -8.06 -3.15 30.07
C GLU A 461 -8.92 -3.76 28.95
N ARG A 462 -9.75 -2.93 28.29
CA ARG A 462 -10.76 -3.36 27.32
C ARG A 462 -11.06 -2.24 26.34
N GLU A 463 -11.33 -2.60 25.09
CA GLU A 463 -11.99 -1.70 24.14
C GLU A 463 -13.36 -1.25 24.69
N GLN A 464 -13.60 0.06 24.67
CA GLN A 464 -14.84 0.66 25.15
C GLN A 464 -15.87 0.64 24.01
N ARG A 465 -17.11 0.25 24.33
CA ARG A 465 -18.20 0.14 23.34
C ARG A 465 -18.98 1.45 23.21
N GLY A 466 -19.15 1.88 21.97
CA GLY A 466 -20.05 2.93 21.54
C GLY A 466 -21.52 2.62 21.80
N VAL A 467 -22.35 3.64 21.66
CA VAL A 467 -23.77 3.62 22.07
C VAL A 467 -24.73 3.43 20.91
N LEU A 468 -24.30 3.64 19.66
CA LEU A 468 -25.15 3.58 18.47
C LEU A 468 -25.38 2.15 18.01
N THR A 469 -24.28 1.39 17.85
CA THR A 469 -24.27 0.00 17.35
C THR A 469 -23.59 -0.98 18.31
N GLY A 470 -22.85 -0.45 19.29
CA GLY A 470 -22.02 -1.26 20.19
C GLY A 470 -20.61 -1.53 19.65
N ALA A 471 -20.23 -0.88 18.54
CA ALA A 471 -18.90 -0.91 17.93
C ALA A 471 -17.82 -0.34 18.88
N PRO A 472 -16.53 -0.67 18.67
CA PRO A 472 -15.44 -0.08 19.46
C PRO A 472 -15.28 1.42 19.13
N ILE A 473 -15.03 2.24 20.15
CA ILE A 473 -14.81 3.68 19.95
C ILE A 473 -13.40 3.99 19.42
N THR A 474 -13.27 5.05 18.63
CA THR A 474 -12.00 5.56 18.09
C THR A 474 -12.01 7.08 17.94
N ASP A 475 -10.82 7.67 17.86
CA ASP A 475 -10.57 9.10 17.66
C ASP A 475 -11.18 9.96 18.78
N ILE A 476 -10.96 9.53 20.03
CA ILE A 476 -11.40 10.22 21.26
C ILE A 476 -10.24 10.30 22.25
N LYS A 477 -10.03 11.48 22.83
CA LYS A 477 -9.20 11.71 24.01
C LYS A 477 -10.06 11.61 25.26
N ILE A 478 -9.71 10.71 26.18
CA ILE A 478 -10.39 10.48 27.45
C ILE A 478 -9.47 10.95 28.58
N THR A 479 -9.76 12.12 29.15
CA THR A 479 -8.97 12.74 30.19
C THR A 479 -9.64 12.58 31.56
N LEU A 480 -8.94 11.95 32.52
CA LEU A 480 -9.38 11.89 33.91
C LEU A 480 -9.27 13.28 34.55
N ALA A 481 -10.41 13.97 34.66
CA ALA A 481 -10.49 15.32 35.18
C ALA A 481 -10.67 15.33 36.70
N ALA A 482 -11.59 14.53 37.24
CA ALA A 482 -11.83 14.40 38.68
C ALA A 482 -12.30 12.99 39.08
N GLY A 483 -12.25 12.70 40.38
CA GLY A 483 -12.78 11.46 40.96
C GLY A 483 -12.62 11.41 42.47
N ARG A 484 -13.32 10.50 43.13
CA ARG A 484 -13.42 10.49 44.60
C ARG A 484 -13.48 9.07 45.18
N ALA A 485 -12.70 8.89 46.24
CA ALA A 485 -12.63 7.66 47.03
C ALA A 485 -13.10 7.89 48.48
N HIS A 486 -13.65 6.86 49.12
CA HIS A 486 -13.97 6.83 50.53
C HIS A 486 -13.06 5.86 51.29
N GLN A 487 -12.27 6.37 52.24
CA GLN A 487 -11.17 5.69 52.97
C GLN A 487 -11.47 4.32 53.62
N LYS A 488 -12.73 3.89 53.67
CA LYS A 488 -13.17 2.60 54.25
C LYS A 488 -14.13 1.81 53.36
N HIS A 489 -14.57 2.39 52.24
CA HIS A 489 -15.67 1.90 51.41
C HIS A 489 -15.35 1.98 49.92
N THR A 490 -14.09 2.10 49.53
CA THR A 490 -13.66 2.00 48.13
C THR A 490 -12.72 0.81 47.99
N GLU A 491 -13.15 -0.18 47.23
CA GLU A 491 -12.34 -1.30 46.77
C GLU A 491 -11.99 -1.14 45.28
N GLY A 492 -10.97 -1.85 44.80
CA GLY A 492 -10.52 -1.68 43.41
C GLY A 492 -11.58 -2.01 42.36
N GLY A 493 -12.55 -2.88 42.67
CA GLY A 493 -13.67 -3.19 41.80
C GLY A 493 -14.68 -2.05 41.64
N ASP A 494 -14.73 -1.11 42.59
CA ASP A 494 -15.69 0.00 42.57
C ASP A 494 -15.30 1.03 41.51
N PHE A 495 -14.01 1.38 41.46
CA PHE A 495 -13.48 2.27 40.41
C PHE A 495 -13.63 1.67 39.01
N ARG A 496 -13.52 0.35 38.86
CA ARG A 496 -13.81 -0.32 37.57
C ARG A 496 -15.25 -0.08 37.11
N GLN A 497 -16.22 -0.24 38.01
CA GLN A 497 -17.63 -0.01 37.70
C GLN A 497 -17.94 1.47 37.43
N ALA A 498 -17.39 2.40 38.22
CA ALA A 498 -17.54 3.83 38.00
C ALA A 498 -16.93 4.27 36.65
N THR A 499 -15.73 3.81 36.32
CA THR A 499 -15.00 4.17 35.08
C THR A 499 -15.78 3.79 33.82
N TYR A 500 -16.28 2.54 33.71
CA TYR A 500 -17.05 2.12 32.54
C TYR A 500 -18.38 2.88 32.41
N ARG A 501 -19.02 3.21 33.54
CA ARG A 501 -20.25 4.02 33.56
C ARG A 501 -19.98 5.47 33.13
N ALA A 502 -18.88 6.08 33.55
CA ALA A 502 -18.48 7.42 33.12
C ALA A 502 -18.34 7.51 31.59
N VAL A 503 -17.62 6.58 30.97
CA VAL A 503 -17.50 6.50 29.49
C VAL A 503 -18.87 6.30 28.85
N ARG A 504 -19.66 5.31 29.30
CA ARG A 504 -20.98 4.99 28.72
C ARG A 504 -22.05 6.05 28.94
N GLN A 505 -21.91 6.89 29.97
CA GLN A 505 -22.80 8.01 30.28
C GLN A 505 -22.42 9.25 29.45
N GLY A 506 -21.13 9.57 29.33
CA GLY A 506 -20.67 10.68 28.49
C GLY A 506 -20.94 10.44 27.00
N LEU A 507 -20.69 9.22 26.49
CA LEU A 507 -21.04 8.85 25.11
C LEU A 507 -22.54 8.96 24.81
N ARG A 508 -23.42 8.91 25.82
CA ARG A 508 -24.87 9.15 25.68
C ARG A 508 -25.28 10.62 25.71
N MET A 509 -24.45 11.49 26.27
CA MET A 509 -24.69 12.93 26.28
C MET A 509 -24.07 13.62 25.06
N ALA A 510 -22.95 13.10 24.55
CA ALA A 510 -22.31 13.54 23.32
C ALA A 510 -23.13 13.20 22.07
N GLN A 511 -22.93 13.98 21.02
CA GLN A 511 -23.25 13.61 19.65
C GLN A 511 -22.25 12.53 19.17
N SER A 512 -22.55 11.27 19.51
CA SER A 512 -21.85 10.12 18.91
C SER A 512 -22.11 10.04 17.40
N VAL A 513 -21.12 9.57 16.65
CA VAL A 513 -21.15 9.41 15.19
C VAL A 513 -20.54 8.05 14.80
N LEU A 514 -21.19 7.34 13.89
CA LEU A 514 -20.73 6.08 13.32
C LEU A 514 -19.73 6.32 12.17
N LEU A 515 -18.66 5.53 12.17
CA LEU A 515 -17.60 5.53 11.17
C LEU A 515 -17.55 4.19 10.44
N GLU A 516 -17.29 4.24 9.14
CA GLU A 516 -17.03 3.06 8.30
C GLU A 516 -15.65 3.16 7.65
N PRO A 517 -15.04 2.03 7.25
CA PRO A 517 -13.77 2.05 6.53
C PRO A 517 -13.97 2.51 5.08
N TYR A 518 -13.01 3.30 4.60
CA TYR A 518 -12.96 3.79 3.21
C TYR A 518 -11.76 3.17 2.46
N TYR A 519 -11.98 2.77 1.22
CA TYR A 519 -10.90 2.47 0.28
C TYR A 519 -10.39 3.76 -0.37
N LYS A 520 -9.08 3.85 -0.58
CA LYS A 520 -8.48 4.68 -1.63
C LYS A 520 -8.39 3.84 -2.89
N PHE A 521 -8.88 4.36 -4.01
CA PHE A 521 -8.96 3.61 -5.26
C PHE A 521 -8.22 4.28 -6.41
N ARG A 522 -7.79 3.45 -7.37
CA ARG A 522 -7.34 3.81 -8.70
C ARG A 522 -8.14 2.97 -9.70
N LEU A 523 -8.84 3.61 -10.62
CA LEU A 523 -9.70 2.97 -11.62
C LEU A 523 -9.23 3.35 -13.01
N GLU A 524 -8.74 2.37 -13.75
CA GLU A 524 -8.28 2.50 -15.12
C GLU A 524 -9.37 2.00 -16.06
N VAL A 525 -9.82 2.84 -16.99
CA VAL A 525 -10.87 2.49 -17.97
C VAL A 525 -10.57 3.13 -19.33
N PRO A 526 -11.04 2.55 -20.46
CA PRO A 526 -10.96 3.20 -21.76
C PRO A 526 -11.64 4.58 -21.72
N GLN A 527 -11.04 5.59 -22.36
CA GLN A 527 -11.49 6.99 -22.29
C GLN A 527 -13.00 7.17 -22.63
N GLN A 528 -13.53 6.34 -23.53
CA GLN A 528 -14.95 6.35 -23.93
C GLN A 528 -15.93 6.00 -22.77
N MET A 529 -15.46 5.32 -21.73
CA MET A 529 -16.28 4.81 -20.62
C MET A 529 -16.17 5.63 -19.33
N ILE A 530 -15.25 6.60 -19.24
CA ILE A 530 -14.98 7.31 -17.99
C ILE A 530 -16.16 8.13 -17.46
N GLY A 531 -17.02 8.63 -18.35
CA GLY A 531 -18.27 9.29 -17.97
C GLY A 531 -19.21 8.39 -17.17
N ARG A 532 -19.28 7.08 -17.50
CA ARG A 532 -20.00 6.10 -16.69
C ARG A 532 -19.27 5.85 -15.36
N ALA A 533 -17.95 5.65 -15.42
CA ALA A 533 -17.16 5.36 -14.22
C ALA A 533 -17.36 6.43 -13.13
N MET A 534 -17.25 7.72 -13.47
CA MET A 534 -17.49 8.82 -12.53
C MET A 534 -18.90 8.79 -11.94
N THR A 535 -19.95 8.66 -12.77
CA THR A 535 -21.34 8.54 -12.31
C THR A 535 -21.61 7.32 -11.42
N ASP A 536 -20.87 6.23 -11.59
CA ASP A 536 -20.98 5.05 -10.73
C ASP A 536 -20.23 5.25 -9.40
N ILE A 537 -19.09 5.97 -9.37
CA ILE A 537 -18.44 6.41 -8.11
C ILE A 537 -19.35 7.37 -7.31
N GLU A 538 -19.98 8.36 -7.96
CA GLU A 538 -20.89 9.32 -7.30
C GLU A 538 -22.06 8.61 -6.58
N LYS A 539 -22.64 7.57 -7.20
CA LYS A 539 -23.71 6.76 -6.57
C LYS A 539 -23.20 6.01 -5.34
N MET A 540 -21.97 5.49 -5.40
CA MET A 540 -21.32 4.77 -4.31
C MET A 540 -20.85 5.69 -3.17
N GLN A 541 -21.21 6.99 -3.18
CA GLN A 541 -20.77 8.01 -2.22
C GLN A 541 -19.24 8.18 -2.16
N GLY A 542 -18.55 7.87 -3.25
CA GLY A 542 -17.13 8.12 -3.40
C GLY A 542 -16.83 9.53 -3.91
N THR A 543 -15.67 10.06 -3.52
CA THR A 543 -15.08 11.29 -4.07
C THR A 543 -13.87 10.95 -4.93
N PHE A 544 -13.55 11.80 -5.90
CA PHE A 544 -12.45 11.55 -6.84
C PHE A 544 -11.76 12.83 -7.31
N ASP A 545 -10.48 12.69 -7.62
CA ASP A 545 -9.66 13.71 -8.26
C ASP A 545 -10.01 13.84 -9.75
N THR A 546 -9.57 14.94 -10.39
CA THR A 546 -9.71 15.12 -11.84
C THR A 546 -9.00 13.97 -12.58
N PRO A 547 -9.68 13.23 -13.47
CA PRO A 547 -9.08 12.06 -14.10
C PRO A 547 -7.93 12.41 -15.04
N ASP A 548 -6.88 11.60 -15.00
CA ASP A 548 -5.82 11.64 -16.00
C ASP A 548 -6.29 10.95 -17.28
N THR A 549 -6.06 11.59 -18.42
CA THR A 549 -6.46 11.13 -19.75
C THR A 549 -5.27 11.00 -20.71
N ALA A 550 -4.09 10.65 -20.17
CA ALA A 550 -2.88 10.35 -20.93
C ALA A 550 -2.95 9.02 -21.71
N GLY A 551 -3.58 9.04 -22.89
CA GLY A 551 -3.61 7.92 -23.84
C GLY A 551 -5.02 7.40 -24.14
N GLU A 552 -5.13 6.15 -24.62
CA GLU A 552 -6.43 5.51 -24.89
C GLU A 552 -7.16 5.07 -23.61
N MET A 553 -6.38 4.77 -22.57
CA MET A 553 -6.86 4.53 -21.21
C MET A 553 -6.88 5.84 -20.43
N SER A 554 -7.71 5.91 -19.40
CA SER A 554 -7.84 7.05 -18.51
C SER A 554 -7.96 6.57 -17.07
N VAL A 555 -7.35 7.30 -16.14
CA VAL A 555 -7.14 6.90 -14.76
C VAL A 555 -7.89 7.85 -13.82
N LEU A 556 -8.86 7.32 -13.09
CA LEU A 556 -9.60 8.01 -12.05
C LEU A 556 -9.04 7.58 -10.68
N GLN A 557 -8.76 8.52 -9.77
CA GLN A 557 -8.29 8.23 -8.41
C GLN A 557 -9.20 8.92 -7.40
N GLY A 558 -9.35 8.34 -6.21
CA GLY A 558 -10.26 8.87 -5.22
C GLY A 558 -10.37 8.03 -3.94
N ILE A 559 -11.39 8.31 -3.14
CA ILE A 559 -11.77 7.50 -1.97
C ILE A 559 -13.26 7.15 -2.02
N ALA A 560 -13.65 5.98 -1.49
CA ALA A 560 -15.04 5.55 -1.43
C ALA A 560 -15.27 4.57 -0.26
N PRO A 561 -16.50 4.48 0.28
CA PRO A 561 -16.84 3.49 1.30
C PRO A 561 -16.50 2.06 0.87
N VAL A 562 -16.00 1.26 1.81
CA VAL A 562 -15.79 -0.19 1.57
C VAL A 562 -17.13 -0.86 1.28
N SER A 563 -18.20 -0.47 1.99
CA SER A 563 -19.57 -0.97 1.84
C SER A 563 -20.10 -0.94 0.41
N THR A 564 -19.91 0.18 -0.28
CA THR A 564 -20.46 0.40 -1.62
C THR A 564 -19.56 -0.16 -2.74
N MET A 565 -18.24 -0.23 -2.52
CA MET A 565 -17.30 -0.74 -3.54
C MET A 565 -17.18 -2.27 -3.63
N GLN A 566 -17.67 -3.05 -2.65
CA GLN A 566 -17.54 -4.51 -2.66
C GLN A 566 -18.17 -5.14 -3.92
N GLY A 567 -17.31 -5.62 -4.82
CA GLY A 567 -17.71 -6.28 -6.08
C GLY A 567 -17.76 -5.36 -7.31
N TYR A 568 -17.54 -4.04 -7.18
CA TYR A 568 -17.66 -3.08 -8.29
C TYR A 568 -16.77 -3.41 -9.51
N GLN A 569 -15.59 -4.03 -9.29
CA GLN A 569 -14.72 -4.51 -10.37
C GLN A 569 -15.43 -5.44 -11.37
N LYS A 570 -16.48 -6.17 -10.95
CA LYS A 570 -17.32 -6.98 -11.85
C LYS A 570 -18.08 -6.12 -12.86
N GLU A 571 -18.63 -4.98 -12.43
CA GLU A 571 -19.29 -4.03 -13.32
C GLU A 571 -18.29 -3.32 -14.23
N VAL A 572 -17.14 -2.91 -13.68
CA VAL A 572 -16.01 -2.33 -14.44
C VAL A 572 -15.62 -3.25 -15.59
N LEU A 573 -15.35 -4.52 -15.34
CA LEU A 573 -15.01 -5.51 -16.37
C LEU A 573 -16.14 -5.65 -17.41
N ALA A 574 -17.40 -5.69 -16.97
CA ALA A 574 -18.55 -5.85 -17.86
C ALA A 574 -18.74 -4.66 -18.83
N TYR A 575 -18.65 -3.40 -18.35
CA TYR A 575 -18.83 -2.23 -19.23
C TYR A 575 -17.57 -1.86 -20.03
N SER A 576 -16.38 -2.15 -19.51
CA SER A 576 -15.10 -1.91 -20.20
C SER A 576 -14.72 -3.01 -21.22
N LYS A 577 -15.53 -4.07 -21.35
CA LYS A 577 -15.21 -5.27 -22.15
C LYS A 577 -13.91 -5.95 -21.72
N GLY A 578 -13.66 -6.00 -20.42
CA GLY A 578 -12.47 -6.62 -19.81
C GLY A 578 -11.18 -5.80 -19.89
N MET A 579 -11.24 -4.53 -20.32
CA MET A 579 -10.07 -3.64 -20.37
C MET A 579 -9.85 -2.89 -19.06
N GLY A 580 -10.90 -2.72 -18.24
CA GLY A 580 -10.88 -1.89 -17.04
C GLY A 580 -10.34 -2.59 -15.80
N ARG A 581 -9.61 -1.84 -14.97
CA ARG A 581 -8.96 -2.32 -13.74
C ARG A 581 -9.23 -1.36 -12.59
N LEU A 582 -9.95 -1.83 -11.57
CA LEU A 582 -9.99 -1.22 -10.26
C LEU A 582 -8.83 -1.73 -9.41
N PHE A 583 -8.22 -0.85 -8.61
CA PHE A 583 -7.28 -1.16 -7.55
C PHE A 583 -7.76 -0.45 -6.28
N THR A 584 -7.70 -1.09 -5.12
CA THR A 584 -8.19 -0.55 -3.84
C THR A 584 -7.23 -0.85 -2.70
N THR A 585 -6.87 0.17 -1.92
CA THR A 585 -6.14 0.04 -0.65
C THR A 585 -6.96 0.66 0.48
N LEU A 586 -6.80 0.18 1.72
CA LEU A 586 -7.51 0.78 2.87
C LEU A 586 -6.94 2.17 3.16
N ASN A 587 -7.79 3.20 3.16
CA ASN A 587 -7.39 4.59 3.43
C ASN A 587 -7.45 4.92 4.93
N GLY A 588 -8.43 4.36 5.63
CA GLY A 588 -8.74 4.66 7.04
C GLY A 588 -10.22 4.48 7.32
N TYR A 589 -10.70 5.11 8.39
CA TYR A 589 -12.11 5.22 8.74
C TYR A 589 -12.58 6.67 8.53
N ASP A 590 -13.81 6.86 8.08
CA ASP A 590 -14.46 8.16 8.01
C ASP A 590 -15.99 8.03 8.27
N ILE A 591 -16.73 9.14 8.25
CA ILE A 591 -18.16 9.19 8.58
C ILE A 591 -18.97 8.21 7.72
N CYS A 592 -19.82 7.41 8.36
CA CYS A 592 -20.65 6.42 7.67
C CYS A 592 -21.73 7.09 6.79
N HIS A 593 -21.81 6.70 5.52
CA HIS A 593 -22.69 7.32 4.54
C HIS A 593 -24.20 7.00 4.75
N ASN A 594 -24.51 5.91 5.45
CA ASN A 594 -25.88 5.45 5.72
C ASN A 594 -26.11 5.10 7.21
N GLU A 595 -25.53 5.90 8.12
CA GLU A 595 -25.57 5.73 9.59
C GLU A 595 -26.94 5.29 10.14
N GLU A 596 -28.04 5.96 9.78
CA GLU A 596 -29.40 5.62 10.27
C GLU A 596 -29.82 4.17 9.93
N GLU A 597 -29.47 3.68 8.72
CA GLU A 597 -29.81 2.33 8.25
C GLU A 597 -28.98 1.27 8.99
N ILE A 598 -27.69 1.53 9.22
CA ILE A 598 -26.81 0.61 9.97
C ILE A 598 -27.22 0.55 11.45
N ILE A 599 -27.63 1.67 12.04
CA ILE A 599 -28.15 1.70 13.43
C ILE A 599 -29.46 0.89 13.53
N GLU A 600 -30.44 1.12 12.65
CA GLU A 600 -31.71 0.35 12.67
C GLU A 600 -31.45 -1.15 12.42
N ALA A 601 -30.56 -1.50 11.48
CA ALA A 601 -30.18 -2.88 11.20
C ALA A 601 -29.43 -3.57 12.36
N SER A 602 -28.64 -2.83 13.14
CA SER A 602 -27.94 -3.37 14.32
C SER A 602 -28.91 -3.78 15.44
N GLY A 603 -30.02 -3.07 15.59
CA GLY A 603 -31.00 -3.28 16.66
C GLY A 603 -30.43 -3.11 18.08
N TYR A 604 -29.28 -2.47 18.25
CA TYR A 604 -28.62 -2.33 19.54
C TYR A 604 -29.39 -1.38 20.47
N ASP A 605 -29.76 -1.87 21.66
CA ASP A 605 -30.39 -1.05 22.70
C ASP A 605 -29.38 -0.84 23.86
N PRO A 606 -28.65 0.30 23.87
CA PRO A 606 -27.65 0.61 24.91
C PRO A 606 -28.21 0.71 26.34
N ASP A 607 -29.53 0.86 26.55
CA ASP A 607 -30.14 0.82 27.90
C ASP A 607 -30.46 -0.62 28.36
N ARG A 608 -30.46 -1.60 27.44
CA ARG A 608 -30.61 -3.04 27.77
C ARG A 608 -29.29 -3.78 27.91
N ASP A 609 -28.16 -3.13 27.61
CA ASP A 609 -26.83 -3.71 27.78
C ASP A 609 -26.47 -3.84 29.27
N LEU A 610 -26.79 -5.00 29.85
CA LEU A 610 -26.52 -5.32 31.26
C LEU A 610 -25.02 -5.51 31.57
N GLU A 611 -24.17 -5.68 30.55
CA GLU A 611 -22.71 -5.76 30.73
C GLU A 611 -22.06 -4.37 30.67
N ASN A 612 -22.63 -3.45 29.89
CA ASN A 612 -22.10 -2.11 29.63
C ASN A 612 -23.15 -1.00 29.93
N PRO A 613 -23.74 -0.94 31.15
CA PRO A 613 -24.88 -0.08 31.45
C PRO A 613 -24.51 1.42 31.47
N CYS A 614 -25.34 2.25 30.83
CA CYS A 614 -25.16 3.71 30.77
C CYS A 614 -25.52 4.48 32.06
N GLY A 615 -26.31 3.89 32.96
CA GLY A 615 -26.73 4.52 34.23
C GLY A 615 -25.71 4.40 35.35
N SER A 616 -25.86 5.21 36.41
CA SER A 616 -25.02 5.17 37.62
C SER A 616 -25.78 4.64 38.85
N VAL A 617 -25.07 4.07 39.82
CA VAL A 617 -25.67 3.43 41.01
C VAL A 617 -25.42 4.30 42.24
N PHE A 618 -26.48 4.86 42.82
CA PHE A 618 -26.44 5.72 44.00
C PHE A 618 -27.04 5.02 45.21
N CYS A 619 -26.65 5.41 46.44
CA CYS A 619 -27.27 4.89 47.65
C CYS A 619 -28.40 5.79 48.14
N SER A 620 -29.56 5.23 48.51
CA SER A 620 -30.52 5.93 49.37
C SER A 620 -31.03 4.99 50.48
N HIS A 621 -31.16 5.52 51.70
CA HIS A 621 -31.63 4.78 52.88
C HIS A 621 -30.87 3.46 53.20
N GLY A 622 -29.67 3.26 52.65
CA GLY A 622 -28.88 2.03 52.81
C GLY A 622 -29.16 0.94 51.77
N ALA A 623 -29.76 1.29 50.63
CA ALA A 623 -29.87 0.43 49.46
C ALA A 623 -29.46 1.18 48.17
N GLY A 624 -28.68 0.52 47.33
CA GLY A 624 -28.34 1.00 45.99
C GLY A 624 -29.56 1.02 45.06
N TYR A 625 -29.69 2.09 44.29
CA TYR A 625 -30.65 2.25 43.20
C TYR A 625 -29.94 2.77 41.94
N ASN A 626 -30.47 2.44 40.77
CA ASN A 626 -29.89 2.85 39.49
C ASN A 626 -30.58 4.12 38.99
N VAL A 627 -29.79 5.16 38.69
CA VAL A 627 -30.20 6.44 38.11
C VAL A 627 -29.96 6.38 36.60
N ALA A 628 -30.89 6.92 35.80
CA ALA A 628 -30.76 6.92 34.34
C ALA A 628 -29.63 7.85 33.88
N TRP A 629 -29.02 7.56 32.72
CA TRP A 629 -27.81 8.26 32.24
C TRP A 629 -27.99 9.79 32.14
N ASN A 630 -29.21 10.24 31.84
CA ASN A 630 -29.62 11.64 31.72
C ASN A 630 -29.89 12.33 33.08
N GLU A 631 -30.08 11.56 34.16
CA GLU A 631 -30.34 12.05 35.51
C GLU A 631 -29.06 12.09 36.37
N VAL A 632 -27.97 11.42 35.94
CA VAL A 632 -26.70 11.36 36.68
C VAL A 632 -26.12 12.75 37.00
N PRO A 633 -26.12 13.75 36.08
CA PRO A 633 -25.60 15.09 36.38
C PRO A 633 -26.37 15.85 37.47
N GLU A 634 -27.65 15.53 37.70
CA GLU A 634 -28.44 16.12 38.81
C GLU A 634 -28.12 15.47 40.17
N HIS A 635 -27.44 14.32 40.17
CA HIS A 635 -27.21 13.49 41.35
C HIS A 635 -25.73 13.37 41.78
N MET A 636 -24.78 13.87 41.00
CA MET A 636 -23.34 13.85 41.30
C MET A 636 -22.96 14.54 42.63
N HIS A 637 -21.89 14.08 43.28
CA HIS A 637 -21.37 14.63 44.55
C HIS A 637 -20.11 15.49 44.39
N LEU A 638 -19.56 15.58 43.17
CA LEU A 638 -18.56 16.55 42.74
C LEU A 638 -19.24 17.63 41.88
N GLU A 639 -18.64 18.81 41.83
CA GLU A 639 -19.05 19.88 40.91
C GLU A 639 -18.52 19.56 39.50
N SER A 640 -19.35 19.78 38.47
CA SER A 640 -18.95 19.61 37.06
C SER A 640 -17.71 20.43 36.72
N VAL A 641 -16.83 19.86 35.90
CA VAL A 641 -15.61 20.50 35.41
C VAL A 641 -15.97 21.52 34.32
N LEU A 642 -16.79 21.12 33.34
CA LEU A 642 -17.24 22.02 32.25
C LEU A 642 -18.00 23.23 32.79
N ALA A 643 -18.81 23.06 33.84
CA ALA A 643 -19.53 24.18 34.47
C ALA A 643 -18.60 25.24 35.07
N LYS A 644 -17.39 24.87 35.50
CA LYS A 644 -16.40 25.81 36.05
C LYS A 644 -15.64 26.55 34.98
N GLU A 645 -15.29 25.88 33.90
CA GLU A 645 -14.65 26.51 32.73
C GLU A 645 -15.60 27.58 32.14
N ILE A 646 -16.90 27.27 32.03
CA ILE A 646 -17.93 28.23 31.61
C ILE A 646 -18.11 29.39 32.62
N GLU A 647 -18.11 29.13 33.94
CA GLU A 647 -18.18 30.20 34.95
C GLU A 647 -16.92 31.10 34.93
N GLU A 648 -15.73 30.55 34.67
CA GLU A 648 -14.49 31.34 34.55
C GLU A 648 -14.46 32.14 33.22
N GLU A 649 -14.92 31.58 32.10
CA GLU A 649 -15.08 32.31 30.83
C GLU A 649 -16.13 33.44 30.92
N GLU A 650 -17.31 33.21 31.51
CA GLU A 650 -18.29 34.28 31.74
C GLU A 650 -17.73 35.36 32.68
N PHE A 651 -16.93 34.98 33.68
CA PHE A 651 -16.32 35.94 34.61
C PHE A 651 -15.25 36.80 33.92
N ASP A 652 -14.48 36.25 32.99
CA ASP A 652 -13.51 37.01 32.19
C ASP A 652 -14.18 37.86 31.10
N GLU A 653 -15.25 37.39 30.44
CA GLU A 653 -16.13 38.24 29.59
C GLU A 653 -16.68 39.44 30.38
N LEU A 654 -17.17 39.21 31.61
CA LEU A 654 -17.69 40.26 32.49
C LEU A 654 -16.58 41.21 32.97
N THR A 655 -15.36 40.72 33.13
CA THR A 655 -14.19 41.52 33.53
C THR A 655 -13.68 42.38 32.36
N GLN A 656 -13.62 41.83 31.15
CA GLN A 656 -13.33 42.59 29.92
C GLN A 656 -14.42 43.64 29.62
N ARG A 657 -15.71 43.31 29.78
CA ARG A 657 -16.81 44.28 29.65
C ARG A 657 -16.76 45.39 30.70
N ARG A 658 -16.24 45.13 31.90
CA ARG A 658 -16.00 46.17 32.93
C ARG A 658 -14.82 47.07 32.59
N ALA A 659 -13.74 46.51 32.06
CA ALA A 659 -12.58 47.29 31.60
C ALA A 659 -12.94 48.29 30.48
N TYR A 660 -14.00 48.04 29.71
CA TYR A 660 -14.44 48.87 28.59
C TYR A 660 -15.30 50.11 28.95
N ILE A 661 -15.54 50.39 30.25
CA ILE A 661 -16.49 51.44 30.69
C ILE A 661 -15.84 52.58 31.51
N GLU A 662 -14.63 52.41 32.04
CA GLU A 662 -13.93 53.44 32.85
C GLU A 662 -12.57 53.85 32.28
N GLU A 663 -12.54 54.52 31.12
CA GLU A 663 -11.31 55.20 30.65
C GLU A 663 -11.55 56.56 29.93
N GLU A 664 -12.40 57.44 30.50
CA GLU A 664 -12.36 58.89 30.20
C GLU A 664 -11.44 59.65 31.18
N SER A 665 -10.14 59.65 30.87
CA SER A 665 -9.10 60.61 31.31
C SER A 665 -8.87 60.92 32.81
N ILE A 666 -7.65 60.59 33.29
CA ILE A 666 -6.81 61.33 34.27
C ILE A 666 -5.38 60.83 34.00
N ASP A 667 -4.50 61.59 33.35
CA ASP A 667 -3.72 62.78 33.79
C ASP A 667 -2.46 62.41 34.64
N THR A 668 -1.32 62.99 34.26
CA THR A 668 0.01 62.39 34.47
C THR A 668 0.72 62.78 35.78
N GLU A 669 0.13 63.62 36.64
CA GLU A 669 0.79 64.12 37.85
C GLU A 669 0.78 63.17 39.07
N GLU A 670 0.07 62.02 39.00
CA GLU A 670 -0.02 61.10 40.16
C GLU A 670 1.16 60.10 40.23
N ILE A 671 1.79 59.75 39.11
CA ILE A 671 2.87 58.74 39.05
C ILE A 671 4.15 59.24 39.72
N ASP A 672 4.54 60.50 39.50
CA ASP A 672 5.76 61.08 40.08
C ASP A 672 5.70 61.14 41.61
N ARG A 673 4.50 61.32 42.21
CA ARG A 673 4.31 61.28 43.67
C ARG A 673 4.59 59.92 44.29
N ILE A 674 4.38 58.83 43.55
CA ILE A 674 4.62 57.46 44.03
C ILE A 674 6.13 57.14 43.97
N LEU A 675 6.83 57.67 42.96
CA LEU A 675 8.29 57.50 42.82
C LEU A 675 9.07 58.28 43.89
N GLU A 676 8.67 59.50 44.26
CA GLU A 676 9.37 60.25 45.32
C GLU A 676 9.20 59.66 46.73
N GLN A 677 8.15 58.86 47.00
CA GLN A 677 7.85 58.38 48.35
C GLN A 677 8.57 57.08 48.76
N THR A 678 9.27 56.39 47.86
CA THR A 678 9.90 55.09 48.15
C THR A 678 11.43 55.14 48.35
N PHE A 679 12.09 56.22 47.96
CA PHE A 679 13.52 56.42 48.25
C PHE A 679 13.75 56.97 49.68
N TYR A 680 14.57 56.25 50.47
CA TYR A 680 15.02 56.57 51.84
C TYR A 680 14.16 56.21 53.06
N ALA A 681 13.62 54.98 53.10
CA ALA A 681 13.34 54.31 54.38
C ALA A 681 14.61 53.69 55.02
N ASN A 682 15.37 54.50 55.75
CA ASN A 682 16.46 54.08 56.66
C ASN A 682 15.91 53.21 57.84
N GLN A 683 16.63 52.35 58.57
CA GLN A 683 18.01 51.83 58.58
C GLN A 683 18.12 50.67 59.62
N HIS A 684 19.23 49.91 59.61
CA HIS A 684 19.74 49.08 60.74
C HIS A 684 18.89 47.85 61.19
N ASN A 685 19.43 46.78 61.80
CA ASN A 685 20.81 46.44 62.21
C ASN A 685 21.04 44.92 62.37
N LYS A 686 22.18 44.39 61.85
CA LYS A 686 22.99 43.25 62.38
C LYS A 686 22.36 41.83 62.51
N SER A 687 23.10 40.72 62.53
CA SER A 687 24.40 40.31 61.90
C SER A 687 24.77 38.88 62.37
N LYS A 688 25.30 37.99 61.50
CA LYS A 688 26.40 37.05 61.85
C LYS A 688 27.03 36.29 60.66
N TRP A 689 28.36 36.21 60.70
CA TRP A 689 29.31 35.43 59.87
C TRP A 689 29.29 33.90 60.19
N LYS A 690 29.92 32.92 59.48
CA LYS A 690 30.79 32.75 58.26
C LYS A 690 30.67 31.24 57.81
N LYS A 691 31.49 30.50 57.02
CA LYS A 691 32.93 30.53 56.59
C LYS A 691 33.21 29.52 55.41
N LYS A 692 34.00 29.93 54.40
CA LYS A 692 35.13 29.25 53.64
C LYS A 692 35.46 27.73 53.85
N LYS A 693 36.13 26.94 52.96
CA LYS A 693 36.79 27.11 51.62
C LYS A 693 37.32 25.77 50.99
N THR A 694 37.43 25.71 49.65
CA THR A 694 38.46 25.06 48.74
C THR A 694 39.20 23.72 49.04
N ALA A 695 38.92 22.70 48.21
CA ALA A 695 39.78 21.92 47.26
C ALA A 695 41.28 21.54 47.51
N ARG A 696 41.65 20.27 47.23
CA ARG A 696 42.66 19.79 46.21
C ARG A 696 42.94 18.26 46.21
N LEU A 697 43.20 17.69 45.00
CA LEU A 697 44.16 16.62 44.53
C LEU A 697 44.60 15.48 45.51
N VAL A 698 44.86 14.20 45.14
CA VAL A 698 45.60 13.54 44.02
C VAL A 698 45.05 12.08 43.89
N GLN A 699 44.46 11.63 42.76
CA GLN A 699 45.03 10.94 41.57
C GLN A 699 45.28 9.39 41.66
N ASP A 700 44.59 8.66 40.77
CA ASP A 700 44.80 7.35 40.09
C ASP A 700 45.37 6.10 40.81
N TYR A 701 44.64 4.98 40.68
CA TYR A 701 45.04 3.83 39.83
C TYR A 701 43.80 3.00 39.39
N HIS A 702 43.90 2.31 38.24
CA HIS A 702 42.76 1.76 37.47
C HIS A 702 42.02 0.54 38.06
N THR A 703 40.71 0.45 37.77
CA THR A 703 40.12 -0.76 37.13
C THR A 703 38.85 -0.44 36.32
N SER A 704 38.60 -1.25 35.27
CA SER A 704 37.33 -1.48 34.54
C SER A 704 36.39 -0.29 34.26
N ALA A 705 36.34 0.12 32.99
CA ALA A 705 35.24 0.94 32.45
C ALA A 705 34.18 0.05 31.76
N GLU A 706 32.91 0.29 32.04
CA GLU A 706 31.81 -0.19 31.20
C GLU A 706 31.32 0.96 30.32
N LYS A 707 31.36 0.77 29.00
CA LYS A 707 30.82 1.73 28.02
C LYS A 707 29.46 1.24 27.53
N SER A 708 28.38 1.83 28.03
CA SER A 708 27.06 1.75 27.39
C SER A 708 27.05 2.61 26.12
N SER A 709 27.62 2.08 25.03
CA SER A 709 27.60 2.74 23.72
C SER A 709 26.20 2.67 23.10
N VAL A 710 25.35 3.64 23.44
CA VAL A 710 24.10 3.90 22.71
C VAL A 710 24.47 4.19 21.26
N LYS A 711 24.00 3.37 20.32
CA LYS A 711 24.08 3.70 18.88
C LYS A 711 23.16 4.89 18.63
N ARG A 712 23.68 5.92 17.94
CA ARG A 712 22.85 7.00 17.39
C ARG A 712 21.94 6.44 16.31
N ASP A 713 20.69 6.88 16.31
CA ASP A 713 19.73 6.65 15.25
C ASP A 713 19.88 7.77 14.22
N MET A 714 20.55 7.44 13.11
CA MET A 714 20.88 8.39 12.05
C MET A 714 19.78 8.51 10.98
N SER A 715 18.59 7.92 11.21
CA SER A 715 17.47 7.95 10.27
C SER A 715 16.87 9.36 10.11
N LYS A 716 16.59 10.05 11.23
CA LYS A 716 16.10 11.43 11.25
C LYS A 716 17.23 12.44 11.38
N LYS A 717 17.16 13.48 10.54
CA LYS A 717 18.02 14.67 10.55
C LYS A 717 17.18 15.87 10.94
N TYR A 718 17.65 16.65 11.92
CA TYR A 718 16.98 17.87 12.37
C TYR A 718 17.84 19.10 12.07
N LEU A 719 17.20 20.20 11.67
CA LEU A 719 17.82 21.53 11.62
C LEU A 719 17.00 22.53 12.44
N LEU A 720 17.58 22.97 13.56
CA LEU A 720 17.02 24.08 14.34
C LEU A 720 17.58 25.40 13.82
N VAL A 721 16.72 26.38 13.63
CA VAL A 721 17.06 27.70 13.09
C VAL A 721 16.67 28.78 14.10
N ASP A 722 17.66 29.50 14.60
CA ASP A 722 17.50 30.68 15.45
C ASP A 722 17.01 31.86 14.59
N GLY A 723 15.69 32.09 14.59
CA GLY A 723 15.01 32.88 13.58
C GLY A 723 15.44 34.35 13.55
N TYR A 724 15.62 34.98 14.72
CA TYR A 724 16.11 36.35 14.78
C TYR A 724 17.59 36.45 14.40
N ASN A 725 18.44 35.49 14.78
CA ASN A 725 19.86 35.49 14.41
C ASN A 725 20.06 35.36 12.90
N ILE A 726 19.24 34.56 12.21
CA ILE A 726 19.22 34.52 10.74
C ILE A 726 18.75 35.86 10.16
N ILE A 727 17.60 36.41 10.61
CA ILE A 727 17.06 37.68 10.10
C ILE A 727 18.06 38.84 10.26
N TYR A 728 18.74 38.95 11.41
CA TYR A 728 19.74 40.00 11.65
C TYR A 728 21.05 39.81 10.86
N ALA A 729 21.32 38.59 10.36
CA ALA A 729 22.54 38.23 9.64
C ALA A 729 22.38 38.18 8.11
N TRP A 730 21.15 38.13 7.59
CA TRP A 730 20.84 38.14 6.16
C TRP A 730 20.34 39.53 5.76
N ASP A 731 21.13 40.27 4.97
CA ASP A 731 20.83 41.67 4.63
C ASP A 731 19.41 41.84 4.02
N ASP A 732 18.99 40.93 3.13
CA ASP A 732 17.67 40.93 2.48
C ASP A 732 16.47 40.59 3.41
N LEU A 733 16.73 40.14 4.64
CA LEU A 733 15.71 39.96 5.69
C LEU A 733 15.76 41.11 6.70
N LYS A 734 16.96 41.64 6.95
CA LYS A 734 17.21 42.77 7.85
C LYS A 734 16.60 44.08 7.35
N GLU A 735 16.72 44.39 6.05
CA GLU A 735 16.07 45.57 5.46
C GLU A 735 14.52 45.49 5.56
N LEU A 736 13.97 44.27 5.56
CA LEU A 736 12.54 44.05 5.83
C LEU A 736 12.20 44.20 7.31
N LEU A 737 13.05 43.73 8.23
CA LEU A 737 12.82 43.85 9.69
C LEU A 737 12.70 45.32 10.13
N ASP A 738 13.53 46.21 9.57
CA ASP A 738 13.47 47.66 9.80
C ASP A 738 12.17 48.31 9.24
N THR A 739 11.40 47.59 8.43
CA THR A 739 10.17 48.07 7.77
C THR A 739 8.89 47.43 8.30
N ASN A 740 8.88 46.10 8.49
CA ASN A 740 7.78 45.29 9.03
C ASN A 740 8.34 43.96 9.57
N VAL A 741 8.18 43.71 10.87
CA VAL A 741 8.71 42.53 11.56
C VAL A 741 8.08 41.23 11.05
N ASP A 742 6.77 41.21 10.82
CA ASP A 742 6.05 40.01 10.41
C ASP A 742 6.34 39.65 8.94
N ALA A 743 6.61 40.65 8.09
CA ALA A 743 7.10 40.43 6.73
C ALA A 743 8.52 39.81 6.72
N ALA A 744 9.38 40.18 7.66
CA ALA A 744 10.71 39.58 7.81
C ALA A 744 10.63 38.13 8.34
N ARG A 745 9.74 37.85 9.30
CA ARG A 745 9.46 36.47 9.75
C ARG A 745 8.90 35.62 8.61
N GLY A 746 7.84 36.08 7.93
CA GLY A 746 7.19 35.36 6.84
C GLY A 746 8.16 34.97 5.73
N LYS A 747 8.99 35.91 5.26
CA LYS A 747 10.00 35.61 4.24
C LYS A 747 11.06 34.60 4.72
N LEU A 748 11.49 34.63 5.99
CA LEU A 748 12.38 33.58 6.51
C LEU A 748 11.67 32.22 6.46
N LEU A 749 10.41 32.14 6.86
CA LEU A 749 9.63 30.91 6.85
C LEU A 749 9.44 30.37 5.42
N ASP A 750 9.15 31.22 4.45
CA ASP A 750 9.13 30.87 3.02
C ASP A 750 10.49 30.30 2.57
N GLU A 751 11.60 30.98 2.88
CA GLU A 751 12.94 30.58 2.46
C GLU A 751 13.37 29.25 3.13
N MET A 752 12.97 29.00 4.37
CA MET A 752 13.21 27.74 5.09
C MET A 752 12.29 26.60 4.66
N SER A 753 11.01 26.87 4.38
CA SER A 753 10.03 25.90 3.82
C SER A 753 10.52 25.32 2.50
N ASN A 754 10.96 26.21 1.60
CA ASN A 754 11.62 25.84 0.36
C ASN A 754 12.87 24.99 0.64
N TYR A 755 13.74 25.41 1.56
CA TYR A 755 15.00 24.74 1.88
C TYR A 755 14.84 23.32 2.43
N GLN A 756 13.84 23.07 3.31
CA GLN A 756 13.49 21.71 3.74
C GLN A 756 13.14 20.82 2.55
N GLY A 757 12.34 21.34 1.61
CA GLY A 757 11.99 20.66 0.37
C GLY A 757 13.20 20.30 -0.51
N MET A 758 14.28 21.08 -0.46
CA MET A 758 15.51 20.80 -1.22
C MET A 758 16.42 19.73 -0.60
N LYS A 759 16.31 19.49 0.72
CA LYS A 759 17.33 18.77 1.50
C LYS A 759 16.82 17.55 2.28
N GLY A 760 15.51 17.38 2.44
CA GLY A 760 14.92 16.22 3.11
C GLY A 760 15.35 16.07 4.57
N MET A 761 15.13 17.11 5.38
CA MET A 761 15.40 17.14 6.82
C MET A 761 14.27 17.86 7.56
N GLU A 762 13.99 17.48 8.81
CA GLU A 762 12.97 18.13 9.64
C GLU A 762 13.51 19.46 10.18
N LEU A 763 12.93 20.59 9.75
CA LEU A 763 13.38 21.94 10.07
C LEU A 763 12.43 22.61 11.07
N ILE A 764 13.02 23.18 12.12
CA ILE A 764 12.32 23.88 13.20
C ILE A 764 12.85 25.31 13.30
N VAL A 765 12.02 26.32 13.09
CA VAL A 765 12.39 27.74 13.27
C VAL A 765 11.93 28.21 14.65
N VAL A 766 12.83 28.81 15.44
CA VAL A 766 12.56 29.25 16.81
C VAL A 766 12.64 30.77 16.90
N PHE A 767 11.65 31.42 17.50
CA PHE A 767 11.59 32.85 17.77
C PHE A 767 11.28 33.12 19.26
N ASP A 768 11.92 34.13 19.85
CA ASP A 768 11.47 34.69 21.13
C ASP A 768 10.08 35.35 21.02
N ALA A 769 9.21 35.17 22.02
CA ALA A 769 7.96 35.92 22.14
C ALA A 769 8.21 37.43 22.21
N TYR A 770 7.40 38.19 21.46
CA TYR A 770 7.56 39.64 21.33
C TYR A 770 6.42 40.38 22.04
N ARG A 771 6.62 40.70 23.32
CA ARG A 771 5.82 41.67 24.11
C ARG A 771 4.30 41.43 24.18
N VAL A 772 3.86 40.19 24.38
CA VAL A 772 2.53 39.90 24.93
C VAL A 772 2.74 39.26 26.30
N LYS A 773 2.10 39.81 27.34
CA LYS A 773 2.23 39.30 28.72
C LYS A 773 1.53 37.94 28.84
N GLY A 774 2.21 36.96 29.42
CA GLY A 774 1.64 35.65 29.72
C GLY A 774 1.54 34.68 28.53
N HIS A 775 2.22 34.96 27.41
CA HIS A 775 2.24 34.03 26.27
C HIS A 775 2.90 32.69 26.66
N GLU A 776 2.22 31.58 26.38
CA GLU A 776 2.77 30.22 26.49
C GLU A 776 3.70 29.91 25.29
N THR A 777 4.32 28.71 25.27
CA THR A 777 5.13 28.28 24.13
C THR A 777 4.21 27.76 23.03
N GLU A 778 4.06 28.52 21.96
CA GLU A 778 3.23 28.18 20.81
C GLU A 778 4.05 27.41 19.77
N ILE A 779 3.49 26.34 19.22
CA ILE A 779 4.06 25.58 18.10
C ILE A 779 3.04 25.58 16.97
N THR A 780 3.43 26.10 15.80
CA THR A 780 2.58 26.20 14.61
C THR A 780 3.31 25.64 13.40
N ASP A 781 2.59 24.93 12.54
CA ASP A 781 3.17 24.37 11.31
C ASP A 781 3.00 25.35 10.15
N TYR A 782 4.10 25.66 9.46
CA TYR A 782 4.13 26.57 8.32
C TYR A 782 4.53 25.80 7.06
N MET A 783 3.54 25.46 6.23
CA MET A 783 3.66 24.61 5.05
C MET A 783 4.20 23.20 5.36
N ASN A 784 5.51 23.05 5.51
CA ASN A 784 6.22 21.80 5.78
C ASN A 784 7.24 21.92 6.94
N ILE A 785 7.42 23.10 7.53
CA ILE A 785 8.35 23.36 8.65
C ILE A 785 7.60 23.65 9.94
N HIS A 786 8.20 23.30 11.07
CA HIS A 786 7.67 23.64 12.39
C HIS A 786 8.17 25.01 12.83
N VAL A 787 7.30 25.83 13.42
CA VAL A 787 7.62 27.17 13.95
C VAL A 787 7.30 27.21 15.43
N VAL A 788 8.25 27.67 16.24
CA VAL A 788 8.15 27.72 17.71
C VAL A 788 8.31 29.16 18.18
N TYR A 789 7.30 29.69 18.85
CA TYR A 789 7.39 30.93 19.61
C TYR A 789 7.55 30.59 21.09
N THR A 790 8.69 30.95 21.70
CA THR A 790 8.95 30.64 23.11
C THR A 790 8.16 31.54 24.05
N LYS A 791 7.67 31.01 25.18
CA LYS A 791 6.99 31.80 26.23
C LYS A 791 7.81 32.97 26.78
N GLU A 792 7.14 33.97 27.36
CA GLU A 792 7.73 35.24 27.85
C GLU A 792 8.96 35.09 28.79
N ALA A 793 9.09 33.96 29.49
CA ALA A 793 10.20 33.68 30.42
C ALA A 793 11.32 32.78 29.86
N GLU A 794 11.27 32.41 28.58
CA GLU A 794 12.19 31.45 27.94
C GLU A 794 12.71 32.01 26.61
N THR A 795 14.04 32.07 26.43
CA THR A 795 14.64 32.52 25.15
C THR A 795 14.74 31.38 24.14
N ALA A 796 14.86 31.73 22.86
CA ALA A 796 15.13 30.78 21.78
C ALA A 796 16.35 29.89 22.10
N ASP A 797 17.45 30.48 22.62
CA ASP A 797 18.63 29.78 23.11
C ASP A 797 18.28 28.66 24.10
N GLN A 798 17.44 28.95 25.11
CA GLN A 798 17.06 27.98 26.13
C GLN A 798 16.24 26.82 25.57
N TYR A 799 15.41 27.07 24.56
CA TYR A 799 14.69 26.02 23.85
C TYR A 799 15.65 25.16 23.01
N ILE A 800 16.55 25.79 22.26
CA ILE A 800 17.56 25.15 21.42
C ILE A 800 18.53 24.30 22.26
N GLU A 801 19.02 24.80 23.41
CA GLU A 801 19.83 24.05 24.38
C GLU A 801 19.09 22.80 24.89
N LYS A 802 17.82 22.94 25.30
CA LYS A 802 17.00 21.82 25.81
C LYS A 802 16.79 20.76 24.73
N PHE A 803 16.49 21.18 23.51
CA PHE A 803 16.32 20.28 22.37
C PHE A 803 17.64 19.56 22.04
N ALA A 804 18.76 20.29 21.93
CA ALA A 804 20.07 19.72 21.63
C ALA A 804 20.56 18.74 22.72
N HIS A 805 20.32 19.04 24.00
CA HIS A 805 20.68 18.14 25.11
C HIS A 805 19.85 16.85 25.11
N SER A 806 18.55 16.93 24.81
CA SER A 806 17.63 15.78 24.79
C SER A 806 17.76 14.93 23.52
N HIS A 807 17.84 15.56 22.35
CA HIS A 807 17.78 14.88 21.04
C HIS A 807 19.15 14.64 20.41
N GLY A 808 20.18 15.45 20.72
CA GLY A 808 21.54 15.34 20.13
C GLY A 808 22.32 14.06 20.50
N ARG A 809 21.80 13.25 21.44
CA ARG A 809 22.31 11.90 21.72
C ARG A 809 21.61 10.80 20.92
N LYS A 810 20.42 11.07 20.41
CA LYS A 810 19.56 10.13 19.68
C LYS A 810 19.66 10.32 18.16
N TYR A 811 19.54 11.55 17.68
CA TYR A 811 19.38 11.91 16.26
C TYR A 811 20.53 12.78 15.70
N ASP A 812 20.54 12.99 14.39
CA ASP A 812 21.53 13.85 13.70
C ASP A 812 21.06 15.32 13.69
N VAL A 813 21.25 16.00 14.83
CA VAL A 813 20.80 17.39 15.04
C VAL A 813 21.86 18.40 14.58
N THR A 814 21.43 19.36 13.76
CA THR A 814 22.20 20.56 13.36
C THR A 814 21.50 21.80 13.90
N VAL A 815 22.26 22.79 14.36
CA VAL A 815 21.73 24.10 14.78
C VAL A 815 22.33 25.21 13.93
N ALA A 816 21.49 26.09 13.39
CA ALA A 816 21.88 27.27 12.64
C ALA A 816 21.82 28.54 13.51
N THR A 817 22.97 29.02 13.96
CA THR A 817 23.11 30.24 14.77
C THR A 817 24.53 30.82 14.69
N SER A 818 24.65 32.13 14.84
CA SER A 818 25.93 32.86 14.82
C SER A 818 26.40 33.31 16.20
N ASP A 819 25.67 33.03 17.29
CA ASP A 819 26.12 33.43 18.64
C ASP A 819 27.30 32.58 19.13
N GLY A 820 28.30 33.24 19.71
CA GLY A 820 29.56 32.61 20.14
C GLY A 820 29.47 31.81 21.44
N LEU A 821 28.46 32.03 22.28
CA LEU A 821 28.19 31.22 23.47
C LEU A 821 27.40 29.98 23.07
N GLU A 822 26.33 30.16 22.30
CA GLU A 822 25.46 29.09 21.80
C GLU A 822 26.28 28.03 21.05
N GLN A 823 27.16 28.46 20.14
CA GLN A 823 28.07 27.58 19.40
C GLN A 823 29.03 26.76 20.29
N ILE A 824 29.34 27.20 21.51
CA ILE A 824 30.16 26.43 22.46
C ILE A 824 29.32 25.35 23.15
N ILE A 825 28.09 25.70 23.53
CA ILE A 825 27.19 24.82 24.30
C ILE A 825 26.66 23.68 23.42
N ILE A 826 26.22 24.00 22.21
CA ILE A 826 25.74 23.01 21.22
C ILE A 826 26.85 22.03 20.79
N ARG A 827 28.10 22.49 20.66
CA ARG A 827 29.28 21.61 20.49
C ARG A 827 29.52 20.71 21.70
N GLY A 828 29.25 21.21 22.91
CA GLY A 828 29.29 20.42 24.14
C GLY A 828 28.31 19.24 24.15
N GLN A 829 27.15 19.38 23.50
CA GLN A 829 26.16 18.29 23.35
C GLN A 829 26.47 17.35 22.17
N GLY A 830 27.48 17.64 21.35
CA GLY A 830 27.88 16.80 20.21
C GLY A 830 26.94 16.87 18.99
N CYS A 831 26.18 17.96 18.87
CA CYS A 831 25.39 18.30 17.68
C CYS A 831 26.29 18.96 16.60
N ARG A 832 25.77 19.08 15.37
CA ARG A 832 26.40 19.91 14.32
C ARG A 832 25.99 21.37 14.47
N LEU A 833 26.80 22.25 13.89
CA LEU A 833 26.55 23.69 13.83
C LEU A 833 26.73 24.21 12.40
N LEU A 834 25.96 25.25 12.10
CA LEU A 834 25.98 26.00 10.87
C LEU A 834 25.90 27.49 11.26
N SER A 835 26.80 28.35 10.78
CA SER A 835 26.61 29.79 10.99
C SER A 835 25.54 30.34 10.04
N ALA A 836 24.93 31.49 10.34
CA ALA A 836 23.91 32.07 9.48
C ALA A 836 24.40 32.33 8.04
N ARG A 837 25.71 32.59 7.87
CA ARG A 837 26.35 32.76 6.57
C ARG A 837 26.55 31.44 5.81
N GLU A 838 26.81 30.35 6.53
CA GLU A 838 26.91 29.02 5.92
C GLU A 838 25.52 28.51 5.53
N LEU A 839 24.48 28.78 6.33
CA LEU A 839 23.08 28.51 5.95
C LEU A 839 22.69 29.28 4.69
N LYS A 840 23.02 30.59 4.58
CA LYS A 840 22.71 31.36 3.36
C LYS A 840 23.38 30.77 2.14
N ARG A 841 24.65 30.37 2.27
CA ARG A 841 25.42 29.79 1.15
C ARG A 841 24.87 28.43 0.72
N ASP A 842 24.53 27.55 1.65
CA ASP A 842 23.98 26.22 1.33
C ASP A 842 22.52 26.30 0.79
N TYR A 843 21.76 27.32 1.21
CA TYR A 843 20.48 27.68 0.61
C TYR A 843 20.64 28.18 -0.84
N GLU A 844 21.56 29.12 -1.08
CA GLU A 844 21.84 29.65 -2.41
C GLU A 844 22.40 28.56 -3.35
N GLU A 845 23.27 27.68 -2.87
CA GLU A 845 23.78 26.52 -3.62
C GLU A 845 22.66 25.53 -3.98
N ALA A 846 21.80 25.16 -3.04
CA ALA A 846 20.66 24.25 -3.30
C ALA A 846 19.64 24.87 -4.28
N LYS A 847 19.32 26.16 -4.10
CA LYS A 847 18.42 26.94 -4.97
C LYS A 847 18.98 27.10 -6.38
N ALA A 848 20.30 27.18 -6.53
CA ALA A 848 20.98 27.15 -7.83
C ALA A 848 20.97 25.76 -8.47
N GLN A 849 21.16 24.69 -7.69
CA GLN A 849 21.12 23.31 -8.19
C GLN A 849 19.73 22.96 -8.77
N ILE A 850 18.65 23.12 -7.99
CA ILE A 850 17.28 22.83 -8.46
C ILE A 850 16.90 23.71 -9.66
N ARG A 851 17.34 24.98 -9.69
CA ARG A 851 17.15 25.84 -10.86
C ARG A 851 17.90 25.34 -12.10
N THR A 852 19.04 24.68 -11.92
CA THR A 852 19.80 24.08 -13.02
C THR A 852 19.12 22.80 -13.51
N GLU A 853 18.73 21.90 -12.62
CA GLU A 853 17.96 20.70 -12.93
C GLU A 853 16.63 21.03 -13.63
N TYR A 854 15.91 22.07 -13.18
CA TYR A 854 14.71 22.58 -13.85
C TYR A 854 14.99 23.14 -15.26
N LEU A 855 16.12 23.81 -15.47
CA LEU A 855 16.52 24.34 -16.77
C LEU A 855 17.08 23.26 -17.72
N GLU A 856 17.61 22.16 -17.18
CA GLU A 856 18.00 20.98 -17.96
C GLU A 856 16.79 20.13 -18.33
N ASN A 857 15.82 19.96 -17.42
CA ASN A 857 14.52 19.35 -17.75
C ASN A 857 13.76 20.17 -18.79
N GLN A 858 13.65 21.50 -18.65
CA GLN A 858 13.09 22.36 -19.70
C GLN A 858 13.86 22.32 -21.02
N LYS A 859 15.16 22.02 -21.02
CA LYS A 859 15.93 21.80 -22.25
C LYS A 859 15.57 20.46 -22.88
N ASN A 860 15.44 19.39 -22.09
CA ASN A 860 15.01 18.09 -22.60
C ASN A 860 13.60 18.20 -23.19
N GLU A 861 12.64 18.79 -22.46
CA GLU A 861 11.28 19.09 -22.97
C GLU A 861 11.32 19.91 -24.27
N LYS A 862 12.18 20.93 -24.37
CA LYS A 862 12.31 21.75 -25.59
C LYS A 862 13.04 21.05 -26.74
N THR A 863 13.87 20.05 -26.48
CA THR A 863 14.40 19.16 -27.52
C THR A 863 13.25 18.33 -28.09
N TYR A 864 12.47 17.65 -27.22
CA TYR A 864 11.30 16.88 -27.64
C TYR A 864 10.22 17.72 -28.35
N MET A 865 10.00 18.98 -27.96
CA MET A 865 9.09 19.89 -28.67
C MET A 865 9.65 20.45 -29.99
N MET A 866 10.98 20.50 -30.17
CA MET A 866 11.60 20.99 -31.43
C MET A 866 11.68 19.89 -32.49
N ASP A 867 11.97 18.65 -32.11
CA ASP A 867 12.00 17.51 -33.04
C ASP A 867 10.60 17.21 -33.61
N GLY A 868 9.54 17.64 -32.94
CA GLY A 868 8.15 17.57 -33.42
C GLY A 868 7.74 18.64 -34.46
N ILE A 869 8.60 19.60 -34.81
CA ILE A 869 8.31 20.60 -35.86
C ILE A 869 9.38 20.54 -36.96
N SER A 870 9.29 19.49 -37.76
CA SER A 870 10.03 19.36 -39.01
C SER A 870 9.57 20.42 -40.03
N LEU A 871 10.36 21.48 -40.16
CA LEU A 871 10.14 22.56 -41.13
C LEU A 871 9.97 22.02 -42.56
N GLU A 872 8.78 22.18 -43.14
CA GLU A 872 8.56 21.93 -44.56
C GLU A 872 9.45 22.86 -45.40
N LYS A 873 10.07 22.29 -46.44
CA LYS A 873 11.07 22.96 -47.27
C LYS A 873 10.40 23.85 -48.32
N GLU A 874 10.17 25.12 -48.00
CA GLU A 874 9.97 26.12 -49.05
C GLU A 874 11.23 26.18 -49.94
N GLN A 875 11.03 26.05 -51.25
CA GLN A 875 12.10 26.17 -52.24
C GLN A 875 12.40 27.64 -52.54
N PRO A 876 13.66 28.01 -52.85
CA PRO A 876 13.99 29.40 -53.14
C PRO A 876 13.49 29.82 -54.53
N GLU A 877 12.35 30.50 -54.57
CA GLU A 877 12.04 31.38 -55.71
C GLU A 877 13.05 32.54 -55.77
N LYS A 878 13.35 32.99 -56.98
CA LYS A 878 14.36 34.03 -57.25
C LYS A 878 13.68 35.39 -57.34
N GLU A 879 14.26 36.41 -56.72
CA GLU A 879 14.49 37.67 -57.44
C GLU A 879 15.58 38.55 -56.80
N ASN A 880 16.51 39.00 -57.65
CA ASN A 880 17.65 39.91 -57.40
C ASN A 880 18.75 39.45 -56.43
#